data_AF-A0A3D5A128-F1
#
_entry.id   AF-A0A3D5A128-F1
#
_cell.length_a   1.000
_cell.length_b   1.000
_cell.length_c   1.000
_cell.angle_alpha   90.00
_cell.angle_beta   90.00
_cell.angle_gamma   90.00
#
_symmetry.space_group_name_H-M   'P 1'
#
loop_
_entity.id
_entity.type
_entity.pdbx_description
1 polymer ?
#
loop_
_entity_poly.entity_id
_entity_poly.type
_entity_poly.pdbx_seq_one_letter_code
_entity_poly.pdbx_strand_id
1 'polypeptide(L)'
;MCKARTEFLGCCLIALTLGAVCGHAPCAPEGQGGRRQAARAAWHEDAVIALRLFAGLELTEEQKAGLQTLLRDSQAQTRAAEEAGGPNTTTEVGRIQQETYQKALQMLNPEQRTELSLRVLIAQMAPPAGQPALGDLQLLALLTAKPPPPRGEQPGIIVPFEQPGPVTPLTGVDNHVLAALKAAGIEPTPLCSDEVFIRRVTLDLTGQLPTAREVLDFLADQRPDKRAALVDRLMERTTFADYQTMKWCDILRVKSEFPINLWPNGVATYHRWVREAIATNMPYDEFAHELLSASGSDFRTPSVNFYRAVEQRDPGSLAEAVALTFMGTRLRNRPDEQFKQMEVFFTRVGYKKTVEWKDEHVYWTREPLENPDVVFPDATAVSIPFDQDPRRVFADWLTAGDNEWFAPVVCNRIWYWLMGRGIVDPTDDFRPDNPPSNPALLAYLASELIDSDYDLRHVYRLILNSRTYQQSSAARTADPRAEALFAHYVMRPVEAEVLQDALCAIFGRNIGYSSPIPEPFTYIPDAQTTVSMADASISSPFLEVFGRPTRDSGFEVDRSTKITESQRMYFINSTELNGWIQNTWQLQSLAPAMGRDPAATSAMLWLTLLSRYPTDAETAAAAEFVKASPTRESIQDLVWALINTREFFCKH
;
A
#
# COMPACT_ATOMS: atom_id res chain seq x y z
N MET A 1 -8.76 4.17 -24.44
CA MET A 1 -9.83 3.27 -23.94
C MET A 1 -10.50 3.76 -22.64
N CYS A 2 -9.85 4.53 -21.76
CA CYS A 2 -10.46 4.92 -20.47
C CYS A 2 -11.78 5.71 -20.54
N LYS A 3 -12.03 6.52 -21.59
CA LYS A 3 -13.30 7.23 -21.77
C LYS A 3 -14.53 6.31 -21.80
N ALA A 4 -14.36 5.12 -22.39
CA ALA A 4 -15.47 4.19 -22.63
C ALA A 4 -16.03 3.53 -21.36
N ARG A 5 -15.30 3.51 -20.23
CA ARG A 5 -15.80 2.92 -18.96
C ARG A 5 -16.72 3.87 -18.20
N THR A 6 -16.38 5.17 -18.15
CA THR A 6 -17.21 6.19 -17.49
C THR A 6 -18.49 6.49 -18.26
N GLU A 7 -18.42 6.46 -19.60
CA GLU A 7 -19.60 6.51 -20.47
C GLU A 7 -20.49 5.26 -20.24
N PHE A 8 -19.91 4.06 -20.00
CA PHE A 8 -20.64 2.82 -19.74
C PHE A 8 -21.50 2.85 -18.46
N LEU A 9 -20.96 3.32 -17.33
CA LEU A 9 -21.70 3.30 -16.04
C LEU A 9 -23.02 4.07 -16.12
N GLY A 10 -23.01 5.26 -16.75
CA GLY A 10 -24.23 6.07 -16.94
C GLY A 10 -25.33 5.37 -17.73
N CYS A 11 -24.99 4.33 -18.50
CA CYS A 11 -25.91 3.62 -19.38
C CYS A 11 -26.56 2.41 -18.71
N CYS A 12 -25.80 1.70 -17.87
CA CYS A 12 -26.33 0.66 -17.00
C CYS A 12 -27.34 1.22 -15.98
N LEU A 13 -27.13 2.46 -15.50
CA LEU A 13 -28.03 3.16 -14.56
C LEU A 13 -29.50 3.25 -15.02
N ILE A 14 -29.74 3.43 -16.31
CA ILE A 14 -31.10 3.69 -16.83
C ILE A 14 -31.74 2.40 -17.38
N ALA A 15 -30.96 1.49 -17.98
CA ALA A 15 -31.50 0.35 -18.73
C ALA A 15 -32.20 -0.73 -17.87
N LEU A 16 -31.86 -0.87 -16.58
CA LEU A 16 -32.23 -2.05 -15.77
C LEU A 16 -33.29 -1.81 -14.68
N THR A 17 -33.51 -0.56 -14.25
CA THR A 17 -34.57 -0.21 -13.27
C THR A 17 -35.98 -0.49 -13.77
N LEU A 18 -36.17 -0.64 -15.09
CA LEU A 18 -37.46 -0.84 -15.73
C LEU A 18 -37.67 -2.24 -16.32
N GLY A 19 -36.60 -3.06 -16.41
CA GLY A 19 -36.71 -4.47 -16.79
C GLY A 19 -37.50 -5.32 -15.80
N ALA A 20 -37.57 -4.89 -14.53
CA ALA A 20 -38.34 -5.56 -13.48
C ALA A 20 -39.87 -5.30 -13.55
N VAL A 21 -40.32 -4.29 -14.31
CA VAL A 21 -41.75 -3.92 -14.43
C VAL A 21 -42.41 -4.61 -15.62
N CYS A 22 -41.64 -4.97 -16.65
CA CYS A 22 -42.13 -5.67 -17.84
C CYS A 22 -41.82 -7.17 -17.79
N GLY A 23 -42.66 -7.95 -17.12
CA GLY A 23 -42.67 -9.40 -17.32
C GLY A 23 -43.12 -9.76 -18.74
N HIS A 24 -42.43 -10.73 -19.36
CA HIS A 24 -42.71 -11.56 -20.55
C HIS A 24 -41.54 -11.60 -21.55
N ALA A 25 -40.92 -12.78 -21.70
CA ALA A 25 -39.88 -13.12 -22.69
C ALA A 25 -40.52 -13.69 -23.99
N PRO A 26 -39.80 -14.03 -25.09
CA PRO A 26 -38.81 -15.13 -25.11
C PRO A 26 -37.61 -15.03 -26.09
N CYS A 27 -36.78 -16.08 -26.05
CA CYS A 27 -35.57 -16.42 -26.85
C CYS A 27 -35.79 -16.39 -28.39
N ALA A 28 -34.78 -16.55 -29.28
CA ALA A 28 -33.41 -17.13 -29.17
C ALA A 28 -32.45 -16.41 -30.18
N PRO A 29 -31.34 -16.95 -30.78
CA PRO A 29 -30.68 -18.27 -30.71
C PRO A 29 -29.17 -18.19 -30.32
N GLU A 30 -28.29 -18.97 -30.97
CA GLU A 30 -26.94 -19.36 -30.48
C GLU A 30 -25.76 -18.90 -31.38
N GLY A 31 -24.54 -18.86 -30.83
CA GLY A 31 -23.30 -18.84 -31.61
C GLY A 31 -22.30 -17.69 -31.38
N GLN A 32 -21.90 -17.40 -30.13
CA GLN A 32 -20.64 -16.67 -29.77
C GLN A 32 -20.48 -16.59 -28.23
N GLY A 33 -19.98 -17.66 -27.60
CA GLY A 33 -20.04 -17.83 -26.13
C GLY A 33 -19.09 -16.97 -25.29
N GLY A 34 -17.77 -17.07 -25.54
CA GLY A 34 -16.74 -16.61 -24.58
C GLY A 34 -16.72 -15.11 -24.29
N ARG A 35 -16.51 -14.26 -25.31
CA ARG A 35 -16.40 -12.79 -25.11
C ARG A 35 -17.71 -12.14 -24.63
N ARG A 36 -18.87 -12.73 -24.95
CA ARG A 36 -20.17 -12.25 -24.49
C ARG A 36 -20.50 -12.67 -23.06
N GLN A 37 -19.94 -13.76 -22.54
CA GLN A 37 -20.10 -14.12 -21.12
C GLN A 37 -19.33 -13.19 -20.18
N ALA A 38 -18.08 -12.82 -20.52
CA ALA A 38 -17.33 -11.83 -19.74
C ALA A 38 -18.02 -10.46 -19.73
N ALA A 39 -18.54 -10.01 -20.88
CA ALA A 39 -19.35 -8.79 -20.96
C ALA A 39 -20.65 -8.92 -20.14
N ARG A 40 -21.36 -10.06 -20.20
CA ARG A 40 -22.58 -10.31 -19.41
C ARG A 40 -22.32 -10.36 -17.90
N ALA A 41 -21.15 -10.82 -17.46
CA ALA A 41 -20.78 -10.83 -16.04
C ALA A 41 -20.57 -9.40 -15.52
N ALA A 42 -19.79 -8.58 -16.23
CA ALA A 42 -19.63 -7.16 -15.92
C ALA A 42 -20.96 -6.39 -15.95
N TRP A 43 -21.81 -6.65 -16.95
CA TRP A 43 -23.17 -6.10 -17.01
C TRP A 43 -24.02 -6.47 -15.78
N HIS A 44 -23.80 -7.63 -15.15
CA HIS A 44 -24.58 -8.05 -13.99
C HIS A 44 -24.17 -7.34 -12.69
N GLU A 45 -22.88 -7.01 -12.53
CA GLU A 45 -22.38 -6.25 -11.38
C GLU A 45 -22.73 -4.76 -11.50
N ASP A 46 -22.45 -4.15 -12.67
CA ASP A 46 -22.80 -2.75 -12.96
C ASP A 46 -24.33 -2.52 -12.91
N ALA A 47 -25.13 -3.52 -13.28
CA ALA A 47 -26.60 -3.50 -13.13
C ALA A 47 -27.07 -3.46 -11.68
N VAL A 48 -26.41 -4.20 -10.79
CA VAL A 48 -26.78 -4.26 -9.36
C VAL A 48 -26.42 -2.94 -8.66
N ILE A 49 -25.32 -2.31 -9.05
CA ILE A 49 -24.94 -0.97 -8.60
C ILE A 49 -25.97 0.06 -9.11
N ALA A 50 -26.28 0.04 -10.41
CA ALA A 50 -27.29 0.89 -11.05
C ALA A 50 -28.67 0.82 -10.38
N LEU A 51 -29.14 -0.38 -10.05
CA LEU A 51 -30.43 -0.60 -9.40
C LEU A 51 -30.50 0.02 -8.00
N ARG A 52 -29.40 0.00 -7.23
CA ARG A 52 -29.34 0.57 -5.87
C ARG A 52 -29.39 2.10 -5.86
N LEU A 53 -28.70 2.72 -6.82
CA LEU A 53 -28.59 4.19 -6.93
C LEU A 53 -29.95 4.89 -7.07
N PHE A 54 -30.84 4.37 -7.92
CA PHE A 54 -32.16 4.96 -8.17
C PHE A 54 -33.28 4.44 -7.26
N ALA A 55 -33.19 3.22 -6.73
CA ALA A 55 -34.29 2.59 -5.97
C ALA A 55 -34.64 3.28 -4.64
N GLY A 56 -33.82 4.22 -4.17
CA GLY A 56 -34.06 4.98 -2.95
C GLY A 56 -34.34 6.48 -3.15
N LEU A 57 -34.65 6.93 -4.37
CA LEU A 57 -35.10 8.32 -4.63
C LEU A 57 -36.63 8.39 -4.64
N GLU A 58 -37.21 9.32 -3.87
CA GLU A 58 -38.64 9.61 -3.94
C GLU A 58 -38.98 10.37 -5.24
N LEU A 59 -39.34 9.62 -6.29
CA LEU A 59 -39.75 10.15 -7.60
C LEU A 59 -41.27 10.21 -7.74
N THR A 60 -41.80 11.27 -8.35
CA THR A 60 -43.23 11.33 -8.73
C THR A 60 -43.53 10.39 -9.90
N GLU A 61 -44.80 9.99 -10.07
CA GLU A 61 -45.21 9.14 -11.20
C GLU A 61 -44.97 9.80 -12.56
N GLU A 62 -45.05 11.14 -12.64
CA GLU A 62 -44.73 11.91 -13.84
C GLU A 62 -43.22 11.85 -14.16
N GLN A 63 -42.36 11.99 -13.14
CA GLN A 63 -40.90 11.83 -13.30
C GLN A 63 -40.55 10.40 -13.76
N LYS A 64 -41.19 9.37 -13.19
CA LYS A 64 -41.01 7.97 -13.60
C LYS A 64 -41.41 7.77 -15.07
N ALA A 65 -42.55 8.29 -15.50
CA ALA A 65 -43.03 8.20 -16.89
C ALA A 65 -42.13 8.97 -17.89
N GLY A 66 -41.62 10.15 -17.49
CA GLY A 66 -40.68 10.94 -18.28
C GLY A 66 -39.36 10.20 -18.51
N LEU A 67 -38.75 9.67 -17.43
CA LEU A 67 -37.51 8.89 -17.49
C LEU A 67 -37.68 7.59 -18.29
N GLN A 68 -38.83 6.91 -18.18
CA GLN A 68 -39.18 5.75 -19.00
C GLN A 68 -39.18 6.06 -20.50
N THR A 69 -39.78 7.19 -20.89
CA THR A 69 -39.88 7.60 -22.29
C THR A 69 -38.49 7.94 -22.85
N LEU A 70 -37.75 8.75 -22.11
CA LEU A 70 -36.38 9.16 -22.45
C LEU A 70 -35.43 7.97 -22.65
N LEU A 71 -35.56 6.92 -21.82
CA LEU A 71 -34.78 5.69 -21.98
C LEU A 71 -35.12 4.94 -23.28
N ARG A 72 -36.41 4.80 -23.63
CA ARG A 72 -36.83 4.07 -24.85
C ARG A 72 -36.27 4.75 -26.09
N ASP A 73 -36.32 6.09 -26.13
CA ASP A 73 -35.76 6.88 -27.22
C ASP A 73 -34.24 6.70 -27.33
N SER A 74 -33.53 6.73 -26.19
CA SER A 74 -32.08 6.50 -26.11
C SER A 74 -31.69 5.10 -26.59
N GLN A 75 -32.44 4.06 -26.20
CA GLN A 75 -32.21 2.69 -26.65
C GLN A 75 -32.45 2.51 -28.16
N ALA A 76 -33.49 3.16 -28.71
CA ALA A 76 -33.76 3.14 -30.15
C ALA A 76 -32.65 3.85 -30.94
N GLN A 77 -32.18 5.01 -30.46
CA GLN A 77 -31.07 5.76 -31.06
C GLN A 77 -29.74 4.98 -30.99
N THR A 78 -29.46 4.34 -29.85
CA THR A 78 -28.25 3.52 -29.67
C THR A 78 -28.23 2.34 -30.65
N ARG A 79 -29.34 1.59 -30.78
CA ARG A 79 -29.44 0.49 -31.75
C ARG A 79 -29.26 0.98 -33.19
N ALA A 80 -29.88 2.10 -33.56
CA ALA A 80 -29.70 2.67 -34.90
C ALA A 80 -28.24 3.07 -35.18
N ALA A 81 -27.50 3.58 -34.18
CA ALA A 81 -26.08 3.93 -34.31
C ALA A 81 -25.16 2.69 -34.37
N GLU A 82 -25.52 1.60 -33.69
CA GLU A 82 -24.83 0.31 -33.77
C GLU A 82 -25.09 -0.40 -35.12
N GLU A 83 -26.34 -0.42 -35.59
CA GLU A 83 -26.75 -0.97 -36.88
C GLU A 83 -26.15 -0.21 -38.08
N ALA A 84 -25.86 1.09 -37.93
CA ALA A 84 -25.20 1.90 -38.95
C ALA A 84 -23.69 1.59 -39.14
N GLY A 85 -23.04 0.90 -38.19
CA GLY A 85 -21.75 0.23 -38.40
C GLY A 85 -20.56 1.07 -38.87
N GLY A 86 -20.34 2.26 -38.30
CA GLY A 86 -19.27 3.18 -38.73
C GLY A 86 -18.03 3.20 -37.81
N PRO A 87 -16.88 3.75 -38.27
CA PRO A 87 -15.66 3.89 -37.45
C PRO A 87 -15.83 4.79 -36.21
N ASN A 88 -16.89 5.61 -36.19
CA ASN A 88 -17.22 6.50 -35.08
C ASN A 88 -18.39 5.99 -34.20
N THR A 89 -18.90 4.77 -34.40
CA THR A 89 -20.07 4.26 -33.66
C THR A 89 -19.90 4.37 -32.14
N THR A 90 -18.72 4.05 -31.58
CA THR A 90 -18.45 4.21 -30.13
C THR A 90 -18.61 5.67 -29.66
N THR A 91 -18.16 6.63 -30.46
CA THR A 91 -18.25 8.07 -30.14
C THR A 91 -19.68 8.58 -30.22
N GLU A 92 -20.45 8.11 -31.20
CA GLU A 92 -21.85 8.52 -31.39
C GLU A 92 -22.77 7.90 -30.32
N VAL A 93 -22.52 6.64 -29.95
CA VAL A 93 -23.16 5.98 -28.81
C VAL A 93 -22.86 6.78 -27.52
N GLY A 94 -21.62 7.15 -27.26
CA GLY A 94 -21.26 8.01 -26.12
C GLY A 94 -21.97 9.38 -26.12
N ARG A 95 -22.17 10.01 -27.30
CA ARG A 95 -22.93 11.26 -27.44
C ARG A 95 -24.41 11.10 -27.06
N ILE A 96 -25.07 10.08 -27.61
CA ILE A 96 -26.48 9.75 -27.32
C ILE A 96 -26.67 9.52 -25.81
N GLN A 97 -25.73 8.80 -25.20
CA GLN A 97 -25.73 8.47 -23.78
C GLN A 97 -25.55 9.72 -22.89
N GLN A 98 -24.60 10.60 -23.24
CA GLN A 98 -24.39 11.86 -22.54
C GLN A 98 -25.61 12.79 -22.62
N GLU A 99 -26.25 12.90 -23.78
CA GLU A 99 -27.49 13.69 -23.95
C GLU A 99 -28.67 13.11 -23.17
N THR A 100 -28.76 11.78 -23.09
CA THR A 100 -29.77 11.07 -22.30
C THR A 100 -29.60 11.37 -20.82
N TYR A 101 -28.37 11.30 -20.30
CA TYR A 101 -28.07 11.61 -18.89
C TYR A 101 -28.39 13.08 -18.54
N GLN A 102 -28.06 14.04 -19.40
CA GLN A 102 -28.38 15.45 -19.18
C GLN A 102 -29.89 15.71 -19.15
N LYS A 103 -30.66 15.08 -20.04
CA LYS A 103 -32.13 15.15 -20.04
C LYS A 103 -32.73 14.50 -18.79
N ALA A 104 -32.17 13.39 -18.32
CA ALA A 104 -32.61 12.72 -17.09
C ALA A 104 -32.38 13.60 -15.85
N LEU A 105 -31.21 14.25 -15.75
CA LEU A 105 -30.95 15.24 -14.70
C LEU A 105 -31.95 16.40 -14.74
N GLN A 106 -32.33 16.88 -15.91
CA GLN A 106 -33.31 17.98 -16.04
C GLN A 106 -34.70 17.62 -15.47
N MET A 107 -35.10 16.34 -15.46
CA MET A 107 -36.36 15.86 -14.89
C MET A 107 -36.39 15.78 -13.36
N LEU A 108 -35.22 15.79 -12.71
CA LEU A 108 -35.09 15.72 -11.24
C LEU A 108 -35.14 17.12 -10.62
N ASN A 109 -35.64 17.23 -9.38
CA ASN A 109 -35.58 18.46 -8.60
C ASN A 109 -34.14 18.69 -8.04
N PRO A 110 -33.81 19.88 -7.49
CA PRO A 110 -32.46 20.17 -7.01
C PRO A 110 -31.93 19.20 -5.94
N GLU A 111 -32.79 18.74 -5.01
CA GLU A 111 -32.43 17.84 -3.91
C GLU A 111 -32.16 16.42 -4.43
N GLN A 112 -33.08 15.88 -5.24
CA GLN A 112 -32.95 14.60 -5.95
C GLN A 112 -31.66 14.55 -6.80
N ARG A 113 -31.26 15.67 -7.45
CA ARG A 113 -29.98 15.76 -8.20
C ARG A 113 -28.76 15.73 -7.28
N THR A 114 -28.81 16.37 -6.12
CA THR A 114 -27.71 16.35 -5.13
C THR A 114 -27.57 14.94 -4.55
N GLU A 115 -28.69 14.31 -4.16
CA GLU A 115 -28.68 12.95 -3.66
C GLU A 115 -28.21 11.94 -4.71
N LEU A 116 -28.68 12.03 -5.96
CA LEU A 116 -28.17 11.19 -7.05
C LEU A 116 -26.66 11.41 -7.28
N SER A 117 -26.18 12.66 -7.24
CA SER A 117 -24.76 12.97 -7.40
C SER A 117 -23.90 12.38 -6.28
N LEU A 118 -24.35 12.51 -5.02
CA LEU A 118 -23.69 11.90 -3.86
C LEU A 118 -23.69 10.37 -3.96
N ARG A 119 -24.83 9.75 -4.30
CA ARG A 119 -24.94 8.29 -4.48
C ARG A 119 -24.04 7.79 -5.63
N VAL A 120 -23.98 8.49 -6.76
CA VAL A 120 -23.09 8.15 -7.88
C VAL A 120 -21.62 8.23 -7.46
N LEU A 121 -21.23 9.27 -6.71
CA LEU A 121 -19.88 9.41 -6.17
C LEU A 121 -19.55 8.26 -5.21
N ILE A 122 -20.47 7.92 -4.31
CA ILE A 122 -20.38 6.78 -3.38
C ILE A 122 -20.16 5.45 -4.11
N ALA A 123 -20.94 5.17 -5.15
CA ALA A 123 -20.80 3.92 -5.93
C ALA A 123 -19.52 3.87 -6.77
N GLN A 124 -18.94 5.02 -7.10
CA GLN A 124 -17.65 5.12 -7.80
C GLN A 124 -16.44 4.94 -6.86
N MET A 125 -16.65 4.99 -5.54
CA MET A 125 -15.64 4.67 -4.51
C MET A 125 -15.74 3.21 -4.05
N ALA A 126 -15.97 2.30 -5.00
CA ALA A 126 -16.27 0.90 -4.70
C ALA A 126 -15.16 0.21 -3.88
N PRO A 127 -15.50 -0.48 -2.78
CA PRO A 127 -14.53 -1.31 -2.06
C PRO A 127 -14.09 -2.51 -2.93
N PRO A 128 -12.93 -3.12 -2.65
CA PRO A 128 -12.53 -4.35 -3.34
C PRO A 128 -13.58 -5.46 -3.12
N ALA A 129 -13.73 -6.33 -4.12
CA ALA A 129 -14.76 -7.36 -4.15
C ALA A 129 -14.71 -8.27 -2.90
N GLY A 130 -15.87 -8.47 -2.26
CA GLY A 130 -16.05 -9.41 -1.14
C GLY A 130 -16.32 -8.79 0.24
N GLN A 131 -16.34 -7.47 0.40
CA GLN A 131 -16.60 -6.84 1.70
C GLN A 131 -18.10 -6.65 2.02
N PRO A 132 -18.54 -6.84 3.29
CA PRO A 132 -19.87 -6.44 3.72
C PRO A 132 -19.97 -4.92 3.83
N ALA A 133 -20.87 -4.30 3.06
CA ALA A 133 -21.08 -2.86 3.02
C ALA A 133 -22.43 -2.46 3.63
N LEU A 134 -22.43 -1.46 4.53
CA LEU A 134 -23.60 -0.60 4.81
C LEU A 134 -24.28 -0.16 3.51
N GLY A 135 -25.61 -0.09 3.49
CA GLY A 135 -26.37 0.32 2.31
C GLY A 135 -26.28 1.83 2.01
N ASP A 136 -26.55 2.23 0.77
CA ASP A 136 -26.37 3.61 0.28
C ASP A 136 -27.05 4.68 1.16
N LEU A 137 -28.24 4.38 1.71
CA LEU A 137 -28.96 5.25 2.65
C LEU A 137 -28.24 5.43 4.00
N GLN A 138 -27.60 4.38 4.52
CA GLN A 138 -26.80 4.46 5.74
C GLN A 138 -25.52 5.27 5.49
N LEU A 139 -24.94 5.18 4.28
CA LEU A 139 -23.77 5.96 3.95
C LEU A 139 -24.11 7.45 3.73
N LEU A 140 -25.22 7.76 3.05
CA LEU A 140 -25.71 9.13 2.92
C LEU A 140 -26.03 9.73 4.30
N ALA A 141 -26.60 8.93 5.20
CA ALA A 141 -26.84 9.30 6.59
C ALA A 141 -25.52 9.49 7.38
N LEU A 142 -24.45 8.75 7.10
CA LEU A 142 -23.15 8.93 7.76
C LEU A 142 -22.35 10.13 7.22
N LEU A 143 -22.58 10.53 5.97
CA LEU A 143 -21.99 11.76 5.39
C LEU A 143 -22.71 13.04 5.84
N THR A 144 -23.99 12.93 6.21
CA THR A 144 -24.82 14.05 6.70
C THR A 144 -25.01 14.03 8.22
N ALA A 145 -24.72 12.92 8.89
CA ALA A 145 -24.59 12.86 10.34
C ALA A 145 -23.46 13.79 10.76
N LYS A 146 -23.77 14.76 11.63
CA LYS A 146 -22.73 15.39 12.43
C LYS A 146 -21.92 14.29 13.11
N PRO A 147 -20.58 14.35 13.10
CA PRO A 147 -19.78 13.45 13.90
C PRO A 147 -20.30 13.52 15.35
N PRO A 148 -20.33 12.39 16.09
CA PRO A 148 -20.71 12.43 17.49
C PRO A 148 -19.80 13.46 18.17
N PRO A 149 -20.37 14.40 18.96
CA PRO A 149 -19.57 15.48 19.54
C PRO A 149 -18.39 14.89 20.31
N PRO A 150 -17.19 15.49 20.24
CA PRO A 150 -16.01 14.96 20.91
C PRO A 150 -16.35 14.70 22.38
N ARG A 151 -15.94 13.53 22.91
CA ARG A 151 -16.37 12.97 24.20
C ARG A 151 -15.82 13.77 25.40
N GLY A 152 -16.28 15.01 25.54
CA GLY A 152 -15.76 16.02 26.45
C GLY A 152 -14.38 16.52 26.03
N GLU A 153 -14.16 17.84 26.13
CA GLU A 153 -12.80 18.39 26.17
C GLU A 153 -12.13 17.94 27.47
N GLN A 154 -11.46 16.80 27.45
CA GLN A 154 -10.59 16.37 28.55
C GLN A 154 -9.27 17.14 28.46
N PRO A 155 -8.81 17.81 29.54
CA PRO A 155 -7.58 18.58 29.53
C PRO A 155 -6.39 17.76 29.04
N GLY A 156 -5.79 18.18 27.93
CA GLY A 156 -4.61 17.54 27.34
C GLY A 156 -4.86 16.52 26.23
N ILE A 157 -6.11 16.20 25.86
CA ILE A 157 -6.41 15.38 24.67
C ILE A 157 -6.47 16.26 23.42
N ILE A 158 -5.76 15.86 22.36
CA ILE A 158 -5.66 16.57 21.08
C ILE A 158 -6.66 15.96 20.09
N VAL A 159 -7.87 16.51 20.06
CA VAL A 159 -8.91 16.16 19.07
C VAL A 159 -8.53 16.73 17.69
N PRO A 160 -8.69 16.00 16.57
CA PRO A 160 -9.30 14.66 16.42
C PRO A 160 -8.28 13.49 16.43
N PHE A 161 -7.02 13.72 16.79
CA PHE A 161 -5.94 12.74 16.65
C PHE A 161 -5.82 11.73 17.80
N GLU A 162 -6.38 12.06 18.97
CA GLU A 162 -6.25 11.28 20.19
C GLU A 162 -7.60 10.86 20.78
N GLN A 163 -7.59 9.73 21.49
CA GLN A 163 -8.73 9.29 22.30
C GLN A 163 -8.33 9.13 23.78
N PRO A 164 -9.24 9.45 24.72
CA PRO A 164 -9.01 9.23 26.14
C PRO A 164 -9.06 7.73 26.47
N GLY A 165 -8.07 7.22 27.20
CA GLY A 165 -8.00 5.83 27.62
C GLY A 165 -6.89 5.57 28.64
N PRO A 166 -6.98 4.51 29.45
CA PRO A 166 -5.96 4.17 30.43
C PRO A 166 -4.68 3.64 29.75
N VAL A 167 -3.54 3.84 30.41
CA VAL A 167 -2.24 3.29 29.99
C VAL A 167 -2.12 1.83 30.44
N THR A 168 -2.91 0.94 29.85
CA THR A 168 -2.86 -0.51 30.12
C THR A 168 -2.19 -1.25 28.97
N PRO A 169 -1.31 -2.23 29.23
CA PRO A 169 -0.74 -3.09 28.19
C PRO A 169 -1.84 -3.95 27.55
N LEU A 170 -1.74 -4.17 26.23
CA LEU A 170 -2.63 -5.02 25.45
C LEU A 170 -1.95 -6.33 25.03
N THR A 171 -0.64 -6.28 24.81
CA THR A 171 0.19 -7.39 24.31
C THR A 171 1.50 -7.52 25.11
N GLY A 172 2.27 -8.59 24.90
CA GLY A 172 3.59 -8.76 25.52
C GLY A 172 4.57 -7.62 25.20
N VAL A 173 4.50 -7.08 23.98
CA VAL A 173 5.27 -5.89 23.53
C VAL A 173 5.13 -4.73 24.52
N ASP A 174 3.91 -4.44 24.96
CA ASP A 174 3.62 -3.30 25.83
C ASP A 174 4.24 -3.45 27.21
N ASN A 175 4.37 -4.68 27.72
CA ASN A 175 5.00 -4.92 29.01
C ASN A 175 6.48 -4.50 28.98
N HIS A 176 7.20 -4.84 27.90
CA HIS A 176 8.61 -4.48 27.74
C HIS A 176 8.82 -2.98 27.49
N VAL A 177 7.96 -2.35 26.68
CA VAL A 177 8.03 -0.90 26.40
C VAL A 177 7.69 -0.08 27.64
N LEU A 178 6.57 -0.37 28.31
CA LEU A 178 6.14 0.36 29.51
C LEU A 178 7.13 0.17 30.67
N ALA A 179 7.78 -0.99 30.79
CA ALA A 179 8.83 -1.21 31.78
C ALA A 179 10.04 -0.29 31.54
N ALA A 180 10.49 -0.16 30.28
CA ALA A 180 11.61 0.70 29.92
C ALA A 180 11.29 2.19 30.10
N LEU A 181 10.09 2.62 29.69
CA LEU A 181 9.59 3.99 29.88
C LEU A 181 9.49 4.36 31.37
N LYS A 182 8.93 3.46 32.19
CA LYS A 182 8.86 3.62 33.65
C LYS A 182 10.24 3.72 34.30
N ALA A 183 11.21 2.94 33.85
CA ALA A 183 12.60 3.02 34.32
C ALA A 183 13.28 4.34 33.93
N ALA A 184 12.93 4.91 32.77
CA ALA A 184 13.45 6.19 32.30
C ALA A 184 12.75 7.43 32.91
N GLY A 185 11.60 7.24 33.57
CA GLY A 185 10.75 8.30 34.09
C GLY A 185 9.98 9.06 33.00
N ILE A 186 9.64 8.38 31.91
CA ILE A 186 8.97 8.97 30.73
C ILE A 186 7.54 8.45 30.65
N GLU A 187 6.57 9.35 30.58
CA GLU A 187 5.16 9.00 30.39
C GLU A 187 4.83 8.78 28.89
N PRO A 188 4.14 7.68 28.52
CA PRO A 188 3.70 7.41 27.15
C PRO A 188 2.52 8.31 26.73
N THR A 189 2.34 8.49 25.42
CA THR A 189 1.21 9.27 24.88
C THR A 189 -0.13 8.53 24.97
N PRO A 190 -1.28 9.25 24.94
CA PRO A 190 -2.60 8.63 24.76
C PRO A 190 -2.69 7.73 23.52
N LEU A 191 -3.75 6.93 23.42
CA LEU A 191 -4.03 6.20 22.18
C LEU A 191 -4.38 7.18 21.05
N CYS A 192 -3.99 6.83 19.83
CA CYS A 192 -4.50 7.50 18.63
C CYS A 192 -6.00 7.20 18.43
N SER A 193 -6.73 8.15 17.85
CA SER A 193 -8.14 7.99 17.47
C SER A 193 -8.34 6.86 16.44
N ASP A 194 -9.58 6.47 16.20
CA ASP A 194 -9.89 5.41 15.24
C ASP A 194 -9.58 5.84 13.80
N GLU A 195 -9.79 7.11 13.48
CA GLU A 195 -9.45 7.75 12.21
C GLU A 195 -7.94 7.66 11.91
N VAL A 196 -7.10 8.03 12.89
CA VAL A 196 -5.64 7.91 12.78
C VAL A 196 -5.24 6.44 12.67
N PHE A 197 -5.84 5.55 13.47
CA PHE A 197 -5.54 4.12 13.42
C PHE A 197 -5.80 3.52 12.04
N ILE A 198 -6.99 3.71 11.44
CA ILE A 198 -7.30 3.13 10.13
C ILE A 198 -6.38 3.68 9.03
N ARG A 199 -6.08 4.98 9.03
CA ARG A 199 -5.14 5.58 8.08
C ARG A 199 -3.76 4.97 8.20
N ARG A 200 -3.21 4.93 9.42
CA ARG A 200 -1.86 4.44 9.73
C ARG A 200 -1.71 2.97 9.36
N VAL A 201 -2.62 2.11 9.83
CA VAL A 201 -2.51 0.65 9.64
C VAL A 201 -2.73 0.23 8.18
N THR A 202 -3.57 0.94 7.42
CA THR A 202 -3.74 0.67 5.98
C THR A 202 -2.50 1.08 5.19
N LEU A 203 -1.92 2.26 5.48
CA LEU A 203 -0.66 2.69 4.87
C LEU A 203 0.53 1.78 5.23
N ASP A 204 0.54 1.22 6.45
CA ASP A 204 1.64 0.38 6.96
C ASP A 204 1.55 -1.10 6.58
N LEU A 205 0.35 -1.60 6.27
CA LEU A 205 0.17 -2.96 5.76
C LEU A 205 0.09 -3.02 4.23
N THR A 206 -0.61 -2.11 3.58
CA THR A 206 -0.95 -2.26 2.14
C THR A 206 -0.38 -1.19 1.23
N GLY A 207 0.37 -0.21 1.77
CA GLY A 207 0.95 0.87 0.95
C GLY A 207 -0.11 1.66 0.18
N GLN A 208 -1.30 1.84 0.76
CA GLN A 208 -2.43 2.55 0.14
C GLN A 208 -3.20 3.35 1.18
N LEU A 209 -3.89 4.41 0.75
CA LEU A 209 -4.87 5.09 1.60
C LEU A 209 -6.14 4.24 1.74
N PRO A 210 -6.78 4.19 2.91
CA PRO A 210 -8.11 3.61 3.02
C PRO A 210 -9.09 4.49 2.24
N THR A 211 -10.04 3.86 1.54
CA THR A 211 -11.12 4.61 0.91
C THR A 211 -11.98 5.30 1.97
N ALA A 212 -12.60 6.44 1.63
CA ALA A 212 -13.57 7.10 2.52
C ALA A 212 -14.66 6.12 3.00
N ARG A 213 -15.00 5.14 2.15
CA ARG A 213 -15.96 4.08 2.45
C ARG A 213 -15.49 3.15 3.58
N GLU A 214 -14.26 2.63 3.49
CA GLU A 214 -13.67 1.78 4.53
C GLU A 214 -13.48 2.52 5.86
N VAL A 215 -13.16 3.82 5.81
CA VAL A 215 -13.14 4.68 6.99
C VAL A 215 -14.52 4.72 7.65
N LEU A 216 -15.57 5.03 6.89
CA LEU A 216 -16.94 5.09 7.42
C LEU A 216 -17.43 3.74 7.98
N ASP A 217 -17.15 2.63 7.29
CA ASP A 217 -17.49 1.29 7.77
C ASP A 217 -16.76 0.95 9.09
N PHE A 218 -15.49 1.35 9.25
CA PHE A 218 -14.70 1.11 10.46
C PHE A 218 -15.07 2.01 11.65
N LEU A 219 -15.44 3.26 11.39
CA LEU A 219 -15.93 4.19 12.43
C LEU A 219 -17.32 3.78 12.91
N ALA A 220 -18.16 3.24 12.01
CA ALA A 220 -19.47 2.68 12.37
C ALA A 220 -19.36 1.37 13.18
N ASP A 221 -18.32 0.56 12.97
CA ASP A 221 -18.11 -0.69 13.70
C ASP A 221 -17.94 -0.44 15.22
N GLN A 222 -18.76 -1.13 16.03
CA GLN A 222 -18.79 -1.05 17.49
C GLN A 222 -18.20 -2.29 18.18
N ARG A 223 -17.65 -3.25 17.41
CA ARG A 223 -17.02 -4.44 17.98
C ARG A 223 -15.78 -4.09 18.81
N PRO A 224 -15.56 -4.71 19.98
CA PRO A 224 -14.39 -4.42 20.83
C PRO A 224 -13.07 -4.84 20.17
N ASP A 225 -13.10 -5.86 19.29
CA ASP A 225 -11.97 -6.40 18.53
C ASP A 225 -11.76 -5.73 17.16
N LYS A 226 -12.51 -4.67 16.82
CA LYS A 226 -12.53 -4.12 15.45
C LYS A 226 -11.16 -3.72 14.90
N ARG A 227 -10.22 -3.30 15.75
CA ARG A 227 -8.83 -2.96 15.39
C ARG A 227 -8.06 -4.21 14.95
N ALA A 228 -8.12 -5.30 15.71
CA ALA A 228 -7.52 -6.59 15.36
C ALA A 228 -8.15 -7.16 14.09
N ALA A 229 -9.49 -7.15 14.00
CA ALA A 229 -10.22 -7.60 12.82
C ALA A 229 -9.96 -6.73 11.57
N LEU A 230 -9.47 -5.50 11.71
CA LEU A 230 -8.98 -4.70 10.58
C LEU A 230 -7.57 -5.14 10.16
N VAL A 231 -6.67 -5.37 11.11
CA VAL A 231 -5.29 -5.86 10.87
C VAL A 231 -5.30 -7.17 10.05
N ASP A 232 -6.07 -8.17 10.47
CA ASP A 232 -6.14 -9.46 9.76
C ASP A 232 -6.69 -9.29 8.32
N ARG A 233 -7.81 -8.57 8.14
CA ARG A 233 -8.40 -8.29 6.83
C ARG A 233 -7.51 -7.47 5.88
N LEU A 234 -6.53 -6.74 6.41
CA LEU A 234 -5.55 -6.00 5.59
C LEU A 234 -4.40 -6.92 5.15
N MET A 235 -3.90 -7.80 6.01
CA MET A 235 -2.87 -8.79 5.66
C MET A 235 -3.35 -9.86 4.66
N GLU A 236 -4.66 -10.10 4.58
CA GLU A 236 -5.27 -10.98 3.56
C GLU A 236 -5.29 -10.37 2.15
N ARG A 237 -5.05 -9.06 1.99
CA ARG A 237 -5.12 -8.40 0.67
C ARG A 237 -3.89 -8.70 -0.17
N THR A 238 -4.09 -8.77 -1.49
CA THR A 238 -2.96 -8.82 -2.44
C THR A 238 -2.02 -7.62 -2.29
N THR A 239 -2.57 -6.46 -1.93
CA THR A 239 -1.81 -5.21 -1.73
C THR A 239 -0.89 -5.25 -0.51
N PHE A 240 -1.16 -6.10 0.49
CA PHE A 240 -0.18 -6.38 1.54
C PHE A 240 1.05 -7.08 0.95
N ALA A 241 0.85 -8.13 0.15
CA ALA A 241 1.96 -8.81 -0.53
C ALA A 241 2.70 -7.85 -1.49
N ASP A 242 2.00 -7.02 -2.26
CA ASP A 242 2.62 -6.04 -3.17
C ASP A 242 3.54 -5.05 -2.41
N TYR A 243 3.03 -4.41 -1.36
CA TYR A 243 3.78 -3.41 -0.58
C TYR A 243 4.94 -4.00 0.22
N GLN A 244 4.76 -5.21 0.76
CA GLN A 244 5.82 -5.91 1.45
C GLN A 244 6.90 -6.42 0.49
N THR A 245 6.52 -6.82 -0.73
CA THR A 245 7.48 -7.15 -1.80
C THR A 245 8.34 -5.96 -2.15
N MET A 246 7.76 -4.77 -2.29
CA MET A 246 8.49 -3.53 -2.59
C MET A 246 9.65 -3.30 -1.60
N LYS A 247 9.39 -3.46 -0.28
CA LYS A 247 10.41 -3.31 0.78
C LYS A 247 11.46 -4.41 0.73
N TRP A 248 11.06 -5.68 0.59
CA TRP A 248 12.00 -6.79 0.46
C TRP A 248 12.89 -6.67 -0.78
N CYS A 249 12.34 -6.18 -1.90
CA CYS A 249 13.09 -5.94 -3.13
C CYS A 249 14.18 -4.87 -2.98
N ASP A 250 14.03 -3.91 -2.07
CA ASP A 250 15.08 -2.92 -1.78
C ASP A 250 16.30 -3.59 -1.14
N ILE A 251 16.09 -4.42 -0.11
CA ILE A 251 17.14 -5.18 0.61
C ILE A 251 17.78 -6.24 -0.29
N LEU A 252 16.94 -6.93 -1.08
CA LEU A 252 17.33 -8.02 -1.97
C LEU A 252 17.89 -7.54 -3.32
N ARG A 253 18.07 -6.22 -3.49
CA ARG A 253 18.69 -5.57 -4.66
C ARG A 253 18.04 -5.94 -5.99
N VAL A 254 16.70 -5.88 -6.06
CA VAL A 254 15.94 -6.31 -7.24
C VAL A 254 15.85 -5.17 -8.27
N LYS A 255 16.80 -5.17 -9.22
CA LYS A 255 17.01 -4.11 -10.23
C LYS A 255 17.71 -4.65 -11.50
N SER A 256 17.35 -4.13 -12.68
CA SER A 256 18.00 -4.51 -13.96
C SER A 256 19.27 -3.73 -14.31
N GLU A 257 19.40 -2.47 -13.88
CA GLU A 257 20.52 -1.59 -14.21
C GLU A 257 21.77 -1.86 -13.34
N PHE A 258 22.93 -1.41 -13.82
CA PHE A 258 24.19 -1.38 -13.07
C PHE A 258 24.02 -0.66 -11.71
N PRO A 259 24.69 -1.10 -10.61
CA PRO A 259 25.69 -2.17 -10.51
C PRO A 259 25.11 -3.59 -10.48
N ILE A 260 23.80 -3.74 -10.28
CA ILE A 260 23.13 -5.03 -10.07
C ILE A 260 23.08 -5.88 -11.35
N ASN A 261 22.69 -5.27 -12.48
CA ASN A 261 22.75 -5.89 -13.81
C ASN A 261 22.04 -7.26 -13.96
N LEU A 262 20.90 -7.45 -13.27
CA LEU A 262 20.00 -8.57 -13.61
C LEU A 262 19.35 -8.30 -14.97
N TRP A 263 19.07 -9.34 -15.75
CA TRP A 263 18.18 -9.15 -16.91
C TRP A 263 16.72 -8.99 -16.44
N PRO A 264 15.88 -8.23 -17.16
CA PRO A 264 14.48 -8.00 -16.77
C PRO A 264 13.65 -9.27 -16.57
N ASN A 265 14.00 -10.37 -17.25
CA ASN A 265 13.41 -11.69 -16.99
C ASN A 265 13.72 -12.18 -15.57
N GLY A 266 14.99 -12.08 -15.14
CA GLY A 266 15.45 -12.43 -13.78
C GLY A 266 14.85 -11.51 -12.72
N VAL A 267 14.76 -10.20 -12.99
CA VAL A 267 14.04 -9.25 -12.12
C VAL A 267 12.57 -9.63 -11.96
N ALA A 268 11.88 -9.93 -13.06
CA ALA A 268 10.46 -10.28 -13.04
C ALA A 268 10.19 -11.65 -12.39
N THR A 269 11.07 -12.63 -12.53
CA THR A 269 10.95 -13.93 -11.84
C THR A 269 11.28 -13.81 -10.36
N TYR A 270 12.35 -13.09 -10.00
CA TYR A 270 12.76 -12.88 -8.61
C TYR A 270 11.72 -12.10 -7.81
N HIS A 271 11.25 -10.96 -8.34
CA HIS A 271 10.14 -10.20 -7.74
C HIS A 271 8.88 -11.05 -7.57
N ARG A 272 8.52 -11.88 -8.57
CA ARG A 272 7.35 -12.76 -8.47
C ARG A 272 7.49 -13.78 -7.35
N TRP A 273 8.67 -14.40 -7.18
CA TRP A 273 8.93 -15.35 -6.11
C TRP A 273 8.89 -14.70 -4.73
N VAL A 274 9.53 -13.52 -4.55
CA VAL A 274 9.44 -12.76 -3.29
C VAL A 274 7.98 -12.45 -2.95
N ARG A 275 7.21 -12.00 -3.94
CA ARG A 275 5.78 -11.71 -3.79
C ARG A 275 4.94 -12.94 -3.45
N GLU A 276 5.24 -14.06 -4.08
CA GLU A 276 4.54 -15.33 -3.86
C GLU A 276 4.81 -15.84 -2.44
N ALA A 277 6.08 -15.88 -2.00
CA ALA A 277 6.47 -16.25 -0.64
C ALA A 277 5.77 -15.40 0.44
N ILE A 278 5.69 -14.08 0.25
CA ILE A 278 4.97 -13.18 1.17
C ILE A 278 3.46 -13.43 1.12
N ALA A 279 2.89 -13.65 -0.06
CA ALA A 279 1.45 -13.88 -0.25
C ALA A 279 0.99 -15.23 0.35
N THR A 280 1.80 -16.29 0.23
CA THR A 280 1.54 -17.61 0.82
C THR A 280 1.92 -17.71 2.29
N ASN A 281 2.63 -16.71 2.82
CA ASN A 281 3.19 -16.71 4.17
C ASN A 281 4.22 -17.82 4.41
N MET A 282 5.16 -17.96 3.47
CA MET A 282 6.33 -18.82 3.62
C MET A 282 7.06 -18.50 4.93
N PRO A 283 7.38 -19.50 5.76
CA PRO A 283 8.24 -19.34 6.94
C PRO A 283 9.55 -18.63 6.61
N TYR A 284 10.01 -17.75 7.51
CA TYR A 284 11.16 -16.90 7.20
C TYR A 284 12.49 -17.67 7.13
N ASP A 285 12.62 -18.75 7.89
CA ASP A 285 13.70 -19.73 7.77
C ASP A 285 13.70 -20.42 6.40
N GLU A 286 12.56 -20.92 5.92
CA GLU A 286 12.42 -21.49 4.57
C GLU A 286 12.80 -20.46 3.50
N PHE A 287 12.33 -19.21 3.64
CA PHE A 287 12.65 -18.11 2.73
C PHE A 287 14.15 -17.81 2.66
N ALA A 288 14.83 -17.78 3.81
CA ALA A 288 16.27 -17.57 3.89
C ALA A 288 17.05 -18.79 3.34
N HIS A 289 16.66 -20.01 3.69
CA HIS A 289 17.28 -21.23 3.24
C HIS A 289 17.11 -21.44 1.72
N GLU A 290 15.95 -21.09 1.13
CA GLU A 290 15.75 -21.09 -0.33
C GLU A 290 16.66 -20.09 -1.05
N LEU A 291 16.92 -18.91 -0.47
CA LEU A 291 17.84 -17.91 -1.03
C LEU A 291 19.30 -18.37 -0.97
N LEU A 292 19.74 -18.91 0.18
CA LEU A 292 21.13 -19.28 0.42
C LEU A 292 21.53 -20.59 -0.28
N SER A 293 20.64 -21.58 -0.32
CA SER A 293 20.94 -22.89 -0.92
C SER A 293 20.65 -22.96 -2.44
N ALA A 294 20.14 -21.88 -3.03
CA ALA A 294 19.68 -21.83 -4.42
C ALA A 294 20.73 -22.31 -5.44
N SER A 295 20.33 -23.18 -6.37
CA SER A 295 21.16 -23.62 -7.50
C SER A 295 20.28 -23.85 -8.72
N GLY A 296 20.59 -23.22 -9.85
CA GLY A 296 19.71 -23.20 -11.02
C GLY A 296 19.98 -22.05 -11.98
N SER A 297 19.13 -21.94 -13.00
CA SER A 297 19.08 -20.83 -13.96
C SER A 297 18.42 -19.61 -13.33
N ASP A 298 18.93 -18.40 -13.56
CA ASP A 298 18.37 -17.17 -13.00
C ASP A 298 16.97 -16.82 -13.56
N PHE A 299 16.60 -17.38 -14.71
CA PHE A 299 15.24 -17.28 -15.25
C PHE A 299 14.28 -18.38 -14.78
N ARG A 300 14.78 -19.48 -14.19
CA ARG A 300 13.96 -20.66 -13.83
C ARG A 300 13.94 -20.99 -12.33
N THR A 301 14.92 -20.52 -11.58
CA THR A 301 15.08 -20.78 -10.14
C THR A 301 15.22 -19.42 -9.45
N PRO A 302 14.11 -18.71 -9.17
CA PRO A 302 14.13 -17.28 -8.89
C PRO A 302 15.07 -16.86 -7.76
N SER A 303 15.19 -17.67 -6.71
CA SER A 303 16.04 -17.41 -5.54
C SER A 303 17.54 -17.30 -5.87
N VAL A 304 18.04 -17.89 -6.97
CA VAL A 304 19.47 -17.72 -7.36
C VAL A 304 19.82 -16.28 -7.74
N ASN A 305 18.81 -15.44 -8.03
CA ASN A 305 19.03 -14.03 -8.34
C ASN A 305 19.64 -13.28 -7.15
N PHE A 306 19.50 -13.76 -5.91
CA PHE A 306 20.24 -13.21 -4.75
C PHE A 306 21.75 -13.17 -4.99
N TYR A 307 22.33 -14.23 -5.56
CA TYR A 307 23.75 -14.35 -5.93
C TYR A 307 24.15 -13.59 -7.19
N ARG A 308 23.17 -13.32 -8.07
CA ARG A 308 23.38 -12.55 -9.31
C ARG A 308 23.28 -11.04 -9.07
N ALA A 309 22.50 -10.65 -8.05
CA ALA A 309 22.30 -9.29 -7.57
C ALA A 309 23.36 -8.83 -6.55
N VAL A 310 24.56 -9.42 -6.57
CA VAL A 310 25.75 -8.88 -5.90
C VAL A 310 26.71 -8.43 -6.99
N GLU A 311 27.11 -7.15 -6.93
CA GLU A 311 27.97 -6.49 -7.92
C GLU A 311 29.28 -7.25 -8.14
N GLN A 312 29.97 -7.55 -7.03
CA GLN A 312 31.20 -8.35 -7.02
C GLN A 312 30.84 -9.76 -6.55
N ARG A 313 31.30 -10.76 -7.29
CA ARG A 313 30.89 -12.17 -7.12
C ARG A 313 31.99 -13.04 -6.50
N ASP A 314 32.90 -12.40 -5.80
CA ASP A 314 33.86 -13.08 -4.95
C ASP A 314 33.19 -13.55 -3.63
N PRO A 315 33.76 -14.55 -2.94
CA PRO A 315 33.16 -15.10 -1.72
C PRO A 315 33.00 -14.09 -0.58
N GLY A 316 33.85 -13.06 -0.50
CA GLY A 316 33.79 -12.01 0.52
C GLY A 316 32.61 -11.07 0.30
N SER A 317 32.38 -10.62 -0.94
CA SER A 317 31.21 -9.81 -1.31
C SER A 317 29.89 -10.57 -1.17
N LEU A 318 29.89 -11.89 -1.42
CA LEU A 318 28.73 -12.74 -1.14
C LEU A 318 28.46 -12.86 0.36
N ALA A 319 29.50 -13.10 1.17
CA ALA A 319 29.42 -13.13 2.63
C ALA A 319 28.90 -11.79 3.20
N GLU A 320 29.40 -10.65 2.70
CA GLU A 320 28.93 -9.31 3.04
C GLU A 320 27.43 -9.12 2.78
N ALA A 321 26.96 -9.51 1.59
CA ALA A 321 25.55 -9.39 1.22
C ALA A 321 24.64 -10.24 2.13
N VAL A 322 25.10 -11.43 2.54
CA VAL A 322 24.39 -12.30 3.48
C VAL A 322 24.37 -11.73 4.90
N ALA A 323 25.51 -11.25 5.41
CA ALA A 323 25.59 -10.57 6.71
C ALA A 323 24.68 -9.34 6.78
N LEU A 324 24.63 -8.53 5.71
CA LEU A 324 23.75 -7.35 5.69
C LEU A 324 22.26 -7.75 5.65
N THR A 325 21.90 -8.69 4.77
CA THR A 325 20.49 -9.09 4.58
C THR A 325 19.91 -9.79 5.80
N PHE A 326 20.61 -10.76 6.38
CA PHE A 326 20.08 -11.67 7.41
C PHE A 326 20.68 -11.48 8.81
N MET A 327 21.87 -10.87 8.93
CA MET A 327 22.54 -10.67 10.23
C MET A 327 22.63 -9.19 10.66
N GLY A 328 22.16 -8.26 9.82
CA GLY A 328 22.19 -6.82 10.11
C GLY A 328 23.61 -6.27 10.32
N THR A 329 24.62 -6.90 9.71
CA THR A 329 26.05 -6.56 9.93
C THR A 329 26.69 -5.98 8.67
N ARG A 330 27.42 -4.86 8.83
CA ARG A 330 27.87 -4.00 7.72
C ARG A 330 29.35 -4.23 7.31
N LEU A 331 29.68 -5.45 6.90
CA LEU A 331 31.08 -5.88 6.70
C LEU A 331 31.89 -5.00 5.71
N ARG A 332 31.28 -4.45 4.64
CA ARG A 332 31.96 -3.55 3.67
C ARG A 332 32.69 -2.38 4.33
N ASN A 333 31.99 -1.75 5.27
CA ASN A 333 32.41 -0.50 5.89
C ASN A 333 33.22 -0.75 7.17
N ARG A 334 33.08 -1.96 7.75
CA ARG A 334 33.73 -2.40 8.99
C ARG A 334 34.01 -3.91 8.91
N PRO A 335 35.16 -4.32 8.36
CA PRO A 335 35.60 -5.70 8.42
C PRO A 335 35.77 -6.13 9.87
N ASP A 336 35.20 -7.28 10.23
CA ASP A 336 35.30 -7.88 11.56
C ASP A 336 35.91 -9.28 11.45
N GLU A 337 36.91 -9.57 12.28
CA GLU A 337 37.59 -10.87 12.31
C GLU A 337 36.63 -12.01 12.68
N GLN A 338 35.52 -11.72 13.40
CA GLN A 338 34.45 -12.67 13.72
C GLN A 338 33.81 -13.27 12.45
N PHE A 339 33.70 -12.49 11.37
CA PHE A 339 33.02 -12.89 10.13
C PHE A 339 33.99 -13.37 9.04
N LYS A 340 35.30 -13.34 9.30
CA LYS A 340 36.35 -13.57 8.31
C LYS A 340 36.29 -14.95 7.65
N GLN A 341 35.94 -16.00 8.41
CA GLN A 341 35.80 -17.35 7.87
C GLN A 341 34.47 -17.58 7.14
N MET A 342 33.54 -16.62 7.19
CA MET A 342 32.22 -16.77 6.55
C MET A 342 32.31 -16.81 5.02
N GLU A 343 33.38 -16.25 4.42
CA GLU A 343 33.66 -16.35 2.99
C GLU A 343 33.82 -17.81 2.52
N VAL A 344 34.30 -18.71 3.39
CA VAL A 344 34.54 -20.13 3.05
C VAL A 344 33.27 -20.82 2.57
N PHE A 345 32.12 -20.48 3.16
CA PHE A 345 30.81 -21.04 2.76
C PHE A 345 30.37 -20.64 1.34
N PHE A 346 30.97 -19.58 0.76
CA PHE A 346 30.64 -19.09 -0.58
C PHE A 346 31.73 -19.37 -1.63
N THR A 347 32.89 -19.92 -1.23
CA THR A 347 34.00 -20.28 -2.14
C THR A 347 33.60 -21.22 -3.29
N ARG A 348 32.64 -22.11 -3.06
CA ARG A 348 32.15 -23.07 -4.05
C ARG A 348 31.08 -22.51 -5.00
N VAL A 349 30.72 -21.22 -4.93
CA VAL A 349 29.71 -20.63 -5.82
C VAL A 349 30.29 -20.42 -7.22
N GLY A 350 29.77 -21.19 -8.18
CA GLY A 350 30.13 -21.14 -9.59
C GLY A 350 29.03 -20.57 -10.48
N TYR A 351 29.44 -19.91 -11.56
CA TYR A 351 28.56 -19.32 -12.57
C TYR A 351 28.88 -19.91 -13.95
N LYS A 352 27.85 -20.23 -14.74
CA LYS A 352 28.00 -20.68 -16.14
C LYS A 352 26.88 -20.10 -17.02
N LYS A 353 27.23 -19.61 -18.21
CA LYS A 353 26.23 -19.19 -19.21
C LYS A 353 25.46 -20.40 -19.72
N THR A 354 24.17 -20.23 -19.98
CA THR A 354 23.36 -21.26 -20.64
C THR A 354 23.37 -21.09 -22.17
N VAL A 355 22.56 -21.89 -22.87
CA VAL A 355 22.30 -21.71 -24.32
C VAL A 355 21.52 -20.42 -24.60
N GLU A 356 20.67 -19.99 -23.66
CA GLU A 356 20.03 -18.68 -23.70
C GLU A 356 21.05 -17.65 -23.18
N TRP A 357 21.59 -16.82 -24.07
CA TRP A 357 22.78 -16.00 -23.79
C TRP A 357 22.64 -14.97 -22.65
N LYS A 358 21.40 -14.70 -22.22
CA LYS A 358 21.06 -13.82 -21.08
C LYS A 358 20.86 -14.57 -19.76
N ASP A 359 20.56 -15.86 -19.83
CA ASP A 359 20.32 -16.76 -18.69
C ASP A 359 21.67 -17.31 -18.18
N GLU A 360 21.92 -17.13 -16.89
CA GLU A 360 23.11 -17.64 -16.22
C GLU A 360 22.72 -18.60 -15.10
N HIS A 361 23.41 -19.73 -15.07
CA HIS A 361 23.15 -20.77 -14.10
C HIS A 361 24.17 -20.68 -12.96
N VAL A 362 23.67 -20.43 -11.75
CA VAL A 362 24.42 -20.50 -10.49
C VAL A 362 24.43 -21.96 -10.02
N TYR A 363 25.55 -22.46 -9.54
CA TYR A 363 25.70 -23.83 -9.04
C TYR A 363 26.81 -23.90 -8.00
N TRP A 364 26.86 -24.97 -7.20
CA TRP A 364 27.99 -25.24 -6.32
C TRP A 364 29.01 -26.17 -7.01
N THR A 365 30.30 -25.87 -6.88
CA THR A 365 31.40 -26.70 -7.42
C THR A 365 31.73 -27.87 -6.49
N ARG A 366 32.18 -28.99 -7.06
CA ARG A 366 32.65 -30.17 -6.30
C ARG A 366 34.17 -30.18 -6.14
N GLU A 367 34.77 -29.01 -5.99
CA GLU A 367 36.20 -28.85 -5.75
C GLU A 367 36.48 -28.93 -4.23
N PRO A 368 37.57 -29.59 -3.79
CA PRO A 368 37.88 -29.69 -2.37
C PRO A 368 38.13 -28.31 -1.77
N LEU A 369 37.61 -28.06 -0.56
CA LEU A 369 37.98 -26.87 0.21
C LEU A 369 39.44 -26.97 0.65
N GLU A 370 40.17 -25.86 0.66
CA GLU A 370 41.56 -25.81 1.17
C GLU A 370 41.61 -26.15 2.67
N ASN A 371 40.63 -25.66 3.43
CA ASN A 371 40.38 -26.04 4.81
C ASN A 371 38.87 -26.32 5.00
N PRO A 372 38.47 -27.57 5.30
CA PRO A 372 37.07 -27.91 5.58
C PRO A 372 36.66 -27.61 7.03
N ASP A 373 37.61 -27.39 7.94
CA ASP A 373 37.34 -27.07 9.34
C ASP A 373 37.20 -25.55 9.49
N VAL A 374 35.96 -25.09 9.62
CA VAL A 374 35.54 -23.68 9.58
C VAL A 374 34.90 -23.30 10.91
N VAL A 375 35.03 -22.03 11.29
CA VAL A 375 34.39 -21.46 12.48
C VAL A 375 33.28 -20.50 12.05
N PHE A 376 32.07 -20.71 12.56
CA PHE A 376 30.94 -19.81 12.39
C PHE A 376 31.13 -18.50 13.18
N PRO A 377 30.41 -17.42 12.85
CA PRO A 377 30.46 -16.15 13.59
C PRO A 377 30.21 -16.25 15.12
N ASP A 378 29.44 -17.23 15.59
CA ASP A 378 29.23 -17.52 17.03
C ASP A 378 30.43 -18.20 17.74
N ALA A 379 31.54 -18.42 17.01
CA ALA A 379 32.70 -19.22 17.39
C ALA A 379 32.45 -20.75 17.47
N THR A 380 31.32 -21.26 16.97
CA THR A 380 31.07 -22.70 16.82
C THR A 380 31.90 -23.27 15.67
N ALA A 381 32.66 -24.34 15.95
CA ALA A 381 33.45 -25.02 14.93
C ALA A 381 32.64 -26.10 14.18
N VAL A 382 32.77 -26.14 12.85
CA VAL A 382 32.11 -27.10 11.97
C VAL A 382 33.10 -27.66 10.95
N SER A 383 33.01 -28.96 10.65
CA SER A 383 33.75 -29.58 9.54
C SER A 383 32.80 -29.79 8.37
N ILE A 384 33.06 -29.16 7.23
CA ILE A 384 32.18 -29.19 6.06
C ILE A 384 32.49 -30.44 5.20
N PRO A 385 31.54 -31.40 5.05
CA PRO A 385 31.77 -32.58 4.24
C PRO A 385 32.00 -32.23 2.77
N PHE A 386 32.88 -32.99 2.11
CA PHE A 386 33.23 -32.73 0.70
C PHE A 386 32.02 -32.75 -0.24
N ASP A 387 31.07 -33.65 0.01
CA ASP A 387 29.87 -33.90 -0.77
C ASP A 387 28.66 -33.04 -0.38
N GLN A 388 28.78 -32.21 0.66
CA GLN A 388 27.77 -31.24 1.08
C GLN A 388 28.02 -29.86 0.46
N ASP A 389 26.95 -29.14 0.14
CA ASP A 389 27.00 -27.73 -0.26
C ASP A 389 27.28 -26.88 0.99
N PRO A 390 28.41 -26.14 1.09
CA PRO A 390 28.72 -25.34 2.27
C PRO A 390 27.63 -24.33 2.62
N ARG A 391 26.89 -23.83 1.62
CA ARG A 391 25.81 -22.85 1.82
C ARG A 391 24.61 -23.43 2.54
N ARG A 392 24.37 -24.74 2.42
CA ARG A 392 23.35 -25.44 3.20
C ARG A 392 23.78 -25.55 4.66
N VAL A 393 25.03 -25.98 4.92
CA VAL A 393 25.61 -26.00 6.28
C VAL A 393 25.51 -24.63 6.94
N PHE A 394 25.76 -23.54 6.18
CA PHE A 394 25.60 -22.18 6.68
C PHE A 394 24.13 -21.78 6.89
N ALA A 395 23.24 -22.12 5.97
CA ALA A 395 21.81 -21.82 6.11
C ALA A 395 21.19 -22.55 7.31
N ASP A 396 21.48 -23.86 7.46
CA ASP A 396 21.03 -24.69 8.59
C ASP A 396 21.45 -24.11 9.95
N TRP A 397 22.66 -23.53 10.05
CA TRP A 397 23.15 -22.83 11.24
C TRP A 397 22.52 -21.45 11.43
N LEU A 398 22.36 -20.67 10.36
CA LEU A 398 21.81 -19.33 10.44
C LEU A 398 20.34 -19.35 10.86
N THR A 399 19.56 -20.30 10.34
CA THR A 399 18.12 -20.44 10.65
C THR A 399 17.85 -21.29 11.90
N ALA A 400 18.87 -21.59 12.71
CA ALA A 400 18.68 -22.28 13.98
C ALA A 400 17.95 -21.38 15.01
N GLY A 401 17.13 -21.99 15.86
CA GLY A 401 16.33 -21.28 16.88
C GLY A 401 17.13 -20.66 18.05
N ASP A 402 18.44 -20.92 18.12
CA ASP A 402 19.39 -20.32 19.06
C ASP A 402 20.31 -19.28 18.42
N ASN A 403 20.14 -18.96 17.13
CA ASN A 403 20.96 -17.98 16.41
C ASN A 403 20.67 -16.53 16.88
N GLU A 404 21.70 -15.84 17.40
CA GLU A 404 21.57 -14.48 17.97
C GLU A 404 21.26 -13.37 16.94
N TRP A 405 21.41 -13.64 15.63
CA TRP A 405 21.22 -12.63 14.59
C TRP A 405 19.90 -12.80 13.85
N PHE A 406 19.58 -14.01 13.40
CA PHE A 406 18.57 -14.23 12.36
C PHE A 406 17.17 -13.73 12.71
N ALA A 407 16.58 -14.22 13.81
CA ALA A 407 15.26 -13.77 14.27
C ALA A 407 15.26 -12.31 14.76
N PRO A 408 16.22 -11.84 15.61
CA PRO A 408 16.26 -10.44 16.03
C PRO A 408 16.35 -9.42 14.88
N VAL A 409 17.13 -9.70 13.82
CA VAL A 409 17.30 -8.78 12.69
C VAL A 409 16.00 -8.57 11.92
N VAL A 410 15.26 -9.63 11.61
CA VAL A 410 13.97 -9.49 10.90
C VAL A 410 12.89 -8.86 11.79
N CYS A 411 12.85 -9.18 13.08
CA CYS A 411 11.95 -8.52 14.04
C CYS A 411 12.25 -7.02 14.15
N ASN A 412 13.53 -6.62 14.21
CA ASN A 412 13.94 -5.23 14.23
C ASN A 412 13.57 -4.49 12.93
N ARG A 413 13.68 -5.16 11.78
CA ARG A 413 13.31 -4.64 10.47
C ARG A 413 11.79 -4.43 10.34
N ILE A 414 10.97 -5.41 10.75
CA ILE A 414 9.51 -5.25 10.80
C ILE A 414 9.12 -4.13 11.77
N TRP A 415 9.77 -4.06 12.94
CA TRP A 415 9.56 -2.97 13.90
C TRP A 415 9.88 -1.60 13.28
N TYR A 416 11.04 -1.43 12.64
CA TYR A 416 11.39 -0.20 11.91
C TYR A 416 10.36 0.15 10.83
N TRP A 417 9.93 -0.83 10.03
CA TRP A 417 8.93 -0.64 8.97
C TRP A 417 7.56 -0.18 9.48
N LEU A 418 7.22 -0.44 10.75
CA LEU A 418 5.96 -0.04 11.38
C LEU A 418 6.09 1.22 12.26
N MET A 419 7.20 1.37 12.99
CA MET A 419 7.41 2.41 14.00
C MET A 419 8.28 3.57 13.51
N GLY A 420 8.93 3.45 12.35
CA GLY A 420 9.83 4.46 11.77
C GLY A 420 11.24 4.52 12.37
N ARG A 421 11.48 3.81 13.48
CA ARG A 421 12.75 3.69 14.19
C ARG A 421 12.95 2.25 14.66
N GLY A 422 14.12 1.68 14.45
CA GLY A 422 14.45 0.33 14.94
C GLY A 422 14.69 0.29 16.45
N ILE A 423 14.57 -0.88 17.06
CA ILE A 423 15.02 -1.14 18.43
C ILE A 423 16.56 -1.11 18.47
N VAL A 424 17.21 -1.71 17.48
CA VAL A 424 18.56 -1.36 17.05
C VAL A 424 18.42 -0.35 15.92
N ASP A 425 19.09 0.80 16.04
CA ASP A 425 19.05 1.89 15.08
C ASP A 425 20.49 2.37 14.78
N PRO A 426 20.93 2.44 13.52
CA PRO A 426 20.23 2.02 12.30
C PRO A 426 19.80 0.55 12.28
N THR A 427 18.72 0.26 11.54
CA THR A 427 18.02 -1.03 11.49
C THR A 427 18.90 -2.24 11.15
N ASP A 428 19.97 -1.99 10.39
CA ASP A 428 20.94 -2.94 9.84
C ASP A 428 22.37 -2.61 10.31
N ASP A 429 22.54 -2.19 11.57
CA ASP A 429 23.82 -1.90 12.23
C ASP A 429 23.93 -2.62 13.60
N PHE A 430 23.76 -3.94 13.60
CA PHE A 430 23.91 -4.81 14.78
C PHE A 430 25.39 -4.98 15.13
N ARG A 431 25.78 -4.56 16.33
CA ARG A 431 27.15 -4.66 16.87
C ARG A 431 27.20 -4.49 18.38
N PRO A 432 28.22 -5.03 19.09
CA PRO A 432 28.32 -4.94 20.55
C PRO A 432 28.33 -3.52 21.13
N ASP A 433 28.79 -2.52 20.35
CA ASP A 433 28.80 -1.11 20.74
C ASP A 433 27.59 -0.30 20.23
N ASN A 434 26.59 -0.97 19.64
CA ASN A 434 25.27 -0.42 19.31
C ASN A 434 24.15 -1.32 19.89
N PRO A 435 24.03 -1.41 21.23
CA PRO A 435 23.04 -2.28 21.86
C PRO A 435 21.60 -1.83 21.55
N PRO A 436 20.64 -2.76 21.51
CA PRO A 436 19.22 -2.43 21.33
C PRO A 436 18.73 -1.46 22.42
N SER A 437 17.88 -0.50 22.07
CA SER A 437 17.28 0.45 23.03
C SER A 437 16.40 -0.25 24.08
N ASN A 438 15.82 -1.39 23.72
CA ASN A 438 15.10 -2.29 24.61
C ASN A 438 15.44 -3.75 24.27
N PRO A 439 16.51 -4.34 24.85
CA PRO A 439 16.92 -5.70 24.55
C PRO A 439 15.87 -6.75 24.91
N ALA A 440 15.10 -6.53 25.98
CA ALA A 440 14.05 -7.45 26.42
C ALA A 440 12.87 -7.50 25.43
N LEU A 441 12.50 -6.36 24.83
CA LEU A 441 11.51 -6.31 23.74
C LEU A 441 12.00 -7.06 22.49
N LEU A 442 13.26 -6.86 22.11
CA LEU A 442 13.81 -7.51 20.91
C LEU A 442 13.90 -9.03 21.09
N ALA A 443 14.35 -9.49 22.26
CA ALA A 443 14.37 -10.91 22.61
C ALA A 443 12.97 -11.53 22.63
N TYR A 444 11.97 -10.81 23.16
CA TYR A 444 10.57 -11.26 23.17
C TYR A 444 9.99 -11.40 21.75
N LEU A 445 10.24 -10.44 20.86
CA LEU A 445 9.79 -10.54 19.46
C LEU A 445 10.49 -11.69 18.71
N ALA A 446 11.77 -11.92 18.99
CA ALA A 446 12.52 -13.02 18.40
C ALA A 446 12.03 -14.39 18.88
N SER A 447 11.76 -14.56 20.19
CA SER A 447 11.19 -15.81 20.71
C SER A 447 9.79 -16.07 20.15
N GLU A 448 8.93 -15.06 20.08
CA GLU A 448 7.59 -15.20 19.47
C GLU A 448 7.66 -15.58 17.99
N LEU A 449 8.64 -15.08 17.23
CA LEU A 449 8.85 -15.49 15.84
C LEU A 449 9.21 -16.98 15.75
N ILE A 450 10.16 -17.43 16.57
CA ILE A 450 10.64 -18.83 16.59
C ILE A 450 9.55 -19.79 17.07
N ASP A 451 8.84 -19.44 18.14
CA ASP A 451 7.69 -20.19 18.68
C ASP A 451 6.50 -20.27 17.71
N SER A 452 6.47 -19.40 16.68
CA SER A 452 5.43 -19.35 15.63
C SER A 452 5.83 -20.03 14.32
N ASP A 453 6.85 -20.90 14.34
CA ASP A 453 7.44 -21.53 13.14
C ASP A 453 7.81 -20.47 12.07
N TYR A 454 8.46 -19.39 12.51
CA TYR A 454 8.91 -18.25 11.69
C TYR A 454 7.80 -17.50 10.90
N ASP A 455 6.57 -17.47 11.42
CA ASP A 455 5.46 -16.66 10.86
C ASP A 455 5.69 -15.14 11.01
N LEU A 456 6.08 -14.47 9.93
CA LEU A 456 6.22 -13.02 9.93
C LEU A 456 4.89 -12.29 10.21
N ARG A 457 3.73 -12.81 9.79
CA ARG A 457 2.42 -12.21 10.08
C ARG A 457 2.08 -12.27 11.56
N HIS A 458 2.57 -13.26 12.32
CA HIS A 458 2.46 -13.29 13.78
C HIS A 458 3.15 -12.07 14.40
N VAL A 459 4.39 -11.77 13.99
CA VAL A 459 5.12 -10.56 14.44
C VAL A 459 4.37 -9.27 14.06
N TYR A 460 3.81 -9.18 12.85
CA TYR A 460 2.93 -8.06 12.46
C TYR A 460 1.73 -7.92 13.41
N ARG A 461 1.03 -9.01 13.75
CA ARG A 461 -0.11 -8.97 14.69
C ARG A 461 0.30 -8.50 16.08
N LEU A 462 1.40 -8.98 16.63
CA LEU A 462 1.90 -8.59 17.95
C LEU A 462 2.18 -7.09 18.02
N ILE A 463 2.84 -6.53 17.01
CA ILE A 463 3.19 -5.11 16.98
C ILE A 463 1.94 -4.25 16.74
N LEU A 464 1.12 -4.56 15.73
CA LEU A 464 -0.02 -3.72 15.35
C LEU A 464 -1.16 -3.70 16.40
N ASN A 465 -1.34 -4.81 17.14
CA ASN A 465 -2.29 -4.88 18.24
C ASN A 465 -1.73 -4.37 19.58
N SER A 466 -0.43 -4.05 19.64
CA SER A 466 0.16 -3.42 20.83
C SER A 466 -0.42 -2.03 21.07
N ARG A 467 -0.53 -1.65 22.34
CA ARG A 467 -0.78 -0.26 22.72
C ARG A 467 0.33 0.65 22.20
N THR A 468 1.58 0.17 22.16
CA THR A 468 2.76 0.91 21.72
C THR A 468 2.62 1.42 20.28
N TYR A 469 2.24 0.57 19.34
CA TYR A 469 1.96 0.98 17.95
C TYR A 469 0.77 1.91 17.87
N GLN A 470 -0.25 1.74 18.72
CA GLN A 470 -1.48 2.53 18.74
C GLN A 470 -1.38 3.85 19.51
N GLN A 471 -0.16 4.30 19.84
CA GLN A 471 0.07 5.60 20.49
C GLN A 471 -0.16 6.79 19.55
N SER A 472 -0.50 7.93 20.14
CA SER A 472 -0.51 9.24 19.49
C SER A 472 0.90 9.67 19.07
N SER A 473 0.99 10.38 17.94
CA SER A 473 2.22 11.03 17.48
C SER A 473 2.56 12.35 18.19
N ALA A 474 1.66 12.86 19.04
CA ALA A 474 1.86 14.13 19.72
C ALA A 474 2.78 13.97 20.95
N ALA A 475 4.08 14.06 20.71
CA ALA A 475 5.13 13.99 21.73
C ALA A 475 4.84 14.95 22.91
N ARG A 476 4.91 14.43 24.15
CA ARG A 476 4.66 15.18 25.40
C ARG A 476 5.92 15.65 26.11
N THR A 477 7.08 15.24 25.61
CA THR A 477 8.39 15.62 26.14
C THR A 477 9.35 15.87 24.98
N ALA A 478 10.35 16.71 25.22
CA ALA A 478 11.47 16.94 24.32
C ALA A 478 12.70 16.07 24.64
N ASP A 479 12.57 15.13 25.59
CA ASP A 479 13.63 14.16 25.92
C ASP A 479 13.89 13.23 24.72
N PRO A 480 15.11 13.21 24.13
CA PRO A 480 15.43 12.35 23.00
C PRO A 480 15.23 10.85 23.27
N ARG A 481 15.29 10.43 24.55
CA ARG A 481 15.05 9.04 24.95
C ARG A 481 13.59 8.63 24.76
N ALA A 482 12.66 9.57 24.70
CA ALA A 482 11.24 9.28 24.50
C ALA A 482 10.95 8.72 23.10
N GLU A 483 11.72 9.13 22.08
CA GLU A 483 11.65 8.51 20.75
C GLU A 483 12.32 7.13 20.75
N ALA A 484 13.53 7.03 21.32
CA ALA A 484 14.30 5.79 21.36
C ALA A 484 13.66 4.66 22.19
N LEU A 485 12.78 5.01 23.15
CA LEU A 485 12.01 4.07 23.98
C LEU A 485 10.52 3.99 23.57
N PHE A 486 10.15 4.56 22.41
CA PHE A 486 8.81 4.45 21.82
C PHE A 486 7.67 4.97 22.73
N ALA A 487 7.88 6.12 23.39
CA ALA A 487 6.86 6.81 24.21
C ALA A 487 5.73 7.46 23.39
N HIS A 488 5.88 7.49 22.06
CA HIS A 488 4.92 8.02 21.10
C HIS A 488 5.17 7.40 19.73
N TYR A 489 4.22 7.50 18.81
CA TYR A 489 4.45 7.12 17.41
C TYR A 489 5.27 8.20 16.68
N VAL A 490 6.23 7.80 15.84
CA VAL A 490 7.11 8.76 15.14
C VAL A 490 6.48 9.14 13.80
N MET A 491 6.17 10.43 13.62
CA MET A 491 5.72 10.94 12.33
C MET A 491 6.80 10.76 11.26
N ARG A 492 6.46 10.08 10.18
CA ARG A 492 7.38 9.75 9.07
C ARG A 492 6.71 9.98 7.72
N PRO A 493 7.45 10.41 6.68
CA PRO A 493 6.86 10.60 5.35
C PRO A 493 6.31 9.29 4.80
N VAL A 494 5.27 9.41 3.98
CA VAL A 494 4.79 8.31 3.14
C VAL A 494 5.84 8.01 2.06
N GLU A 495 6.07 6.75 1.77
CA GLU A 495 7.04 6.30 0.76
C GLU A 495 6.69 6.81 -0.64
N ALA A 496 7.70 7.09 -1.47
CA ALA A 496 7.52 7.72 -2.79
C ALA A 496 6.49 6.99 -3.67
N GLU A 497 6.56 5.66 -3.72
CA GLU A 497 5.66 4.80 -4.49
C GLU A 497 4.23 4.84 -3.96
N VAL A 498 4.07 4.82 -2.63
CA VAL A 498 2.77 4.89 -1.95
C VAL A 498 2.13 6.27 -2.14
N LEU A 499 2.92 7.33 -2.05
CA LEU A 499 2.46 8.70 -2.25
C LEU A 499 2.01 8.94 -3.70
N GLN A 500 2.78 8.43 -4.66
CA GLN A 500 2.44 8.45 -6.08
C GLN A 500 1.13 7.71 -6.36
N ASP A 501 0.98 6.49 -5.84
CA ASP A 501 -0.24 5.68 -6.00
C ASP A 501 -1.45 6.31 -5.28
N ALA A 502 -1.25 6.95 -4.12
CA ALA A 502 -2.28 7.70 -3.42
C ALA A 502 -2.79 8.90 -4.24
N LEU A 503 -1.89 9.69 -4.83
CA LEU A 503 -2.26 10.80 -5.71
C LEU A 503 -3.00 10.28 -6.97
N CYS A 504 -2.50 9.21 -7.58
CA CYS A 504 -3.16 8.53 -8.69
C CYS A 504 -4.60 8.09 -8.34
N ALA A 505 -4.79 7.44 -7.19
CA ALA A 505 -6.11 7.03 -6.71
C ALA A 505 -7.06 8.22 -6.47
N ILE A 506 -6.60 9.25 -5.77
CA ILE A 506 -7.38 10.47 -5.45
C ILE A 506 -7.86 11.18 -6.73
N PHE A 507 -6.98 11.30 -7.73
CA PHE A 507 -7.26 12.06 -8.95
C PHE A 507 -7.84 11.19 -10.10
N GLY A 508 -8.06 9.89 -9.87
CA GLY A 508 -8.51 8.95 -10.91
C GLY A 508 -7.56 8.88 -12.10
N ARG A 509 -6.25 8.94 -11.83
CA ARG A 509 -5.18 8.95 -12.82
C ARG A 509 -4.31 7.71 -12.67
N ASN A 510 -3.71 7.34 -13.79
CA ASN A 510 -2.64 6.37 -13.84
C ASN A 510 -1.40 7.08 -14.38
N ILE A 511 -0.22 6.65 -13.94
CA ILE A 511 1.07 7.14 -14.45
C ILE A 511 1.74 6.01 -15.24
N GLY A 512 2.27 6.34 -16.42
CA GLY A 512 3.03 5.41 -17.24
C GLY A 512 4.52 5.55 -16.96
N TYR A 513 5.23 4.43 -16.85
CA TYR A 513 6.69 4.40 -16.65
C TYR A 513 7.41 3.79 -17.84
N SER A 514 8.68 4.15 -18.00
CA SER A 514 9.58 3.54 -18.97
C SER A 514 10.87 3.09 -18.30
N SER A 515 11.31 1.87 -18.61
CA SER A 515 12.65 1.39 -18.29
C SER A 515 13.59 1.59 -19.51
N PRO A 516 14.82 2.09 -19.32
CA PRO A 516 15.87 2.03 -20.33
C PRO A 516 16.36 0.61 -20.62
N ILE A 517 16.02 -0.37 -19.76
CA ILE A 517 16.51 -1.75 -19.83
C ILE A 517 15.35 -2.73 -20.02
N PRO A 518 15.41 -3.64 -21.01
CA PRO A 518 16.47 -3.78 -22.01
C PRO A 518 16.29 -2.73 -23.12
N GLU A 519 17.33 -2.47 -23.92
CA GLU A 519 17.13 -1.71 -25.16
C GLU A 519 16.35 -2.55 -26.19
N PRO A 520 15.40 -1.96 -26.94
CA PRO A 520 14.87 -0.60 -26.82
C PRO A 520 13.87 -0.44 -25.65
N PHE A 521 13.73 0.81 -25.17
CA PHE A 521 12.89 1.19 -24.01
C PHE A 521 11.62 0.38 -23.83
N THR A 522 11.45 -0.19 -22.63
CA THR A 522 10.24 -0.95 -22.27
C THR A 522 9.27 -0.06 -21.49
N TYR A 523 8.06 0.11 -22.01
CA TYR A 523 6.97 0.81 -21.35
C TYR A 523 6.24 -0.14 -20.39
N ILE A 524 6.02 0.32 -19.16
CA ILE A 524 5.23 -0.37 -18.14
C ILE A 524 3.76 -0.01 -18.35
N PRO A 525 2.82 -0.98 -18.30
CA PRO A 525 1.40 -0.69 -18.50
C PRO A 525 0.85 0.26 -17.44
N ASP A 526 0.15 1.32 -17.86
CA ASP A 526 -0.51 2.29 -16.98
C ASP A 526 -1.41 1.66 -15.90
N ALA A 527 -1.88 0.42 -16.07
CA ALA A 527 -2.71 -0.28 -15.10
C ALA A 527 -1.94 -0.84 -13.88
N GLN A 528 -0.61 -0.84 -13.91
CA GLN A 528 0.23 -1.32 -12.82
C GLN A 528 0.46 -0.22 -11.78
N THR A 529 0.23 -0.52 -10.51
CA THR A 529 0.52 0.41 -9.40
C THR A 529 2.02 0.53 -9.16
N THR A 530 2.49 1.71 -8.77
CA THR A 530 3.89 2.03 -8.51
C THR A 530 4.50 1.10 -7.46
N VAL A 531 3.75 0.80 -6.39
CA VAL A 531 4.15 -0.13 -5.33
C VAL A 531 4.37 -1.55 -5.85
N SER A 532 3.62 -1.99 -6.87
CA SER A 532 3.74 -3.33 -7.46
C SER A 532 4.86 -3.47 -8.52
N MET A 533 5.74 -2.47 -8.64
CA MET A 533 6.78 -2.44 -9.66
C MET A 533 8.01 -3.25 -9.28
N ALA A 534 8.35 -4.20 -10.16
CA ALA A 534 9.48 -5.09 -9.96
C ALA A 534 10.85 -4.39 -10.06
N ASP A 535 11.01 -3.49 -11.04
CA ASP A 535 12.32 -2.95 -11.41
C ASP A 535 12.51 -1.49 -10.96
N ALA A 536 13.58 -1.24 -10.21
CA ALA A 536 13.97 0.12 -9.79
C ALA A 536 14.71 0.92 -10.88
N SER A 537 15.02 0.33 -12.04
CA SER A 537 15.71 1.00 -13.17
C SER A 537 14.86 2.03 -13.93
N ILE A 538 13.59 2.23 -13.55
CA ILE A 538 12.69 3.17 -14.22
C ILE A 538 12.98 4.63 -13.87
N SER A 539 13.01 5.49 -14.89
CA SER A 539 13.22 6.92 -14.75
C SER A 539 11.94 7.60 -14.24
N SER A 540 12.03 8.34 -13.13
CA SER A 540 10.90 9.13 -12.62
C SER A 540 11.40 10.25 -11.69
N PRO A 541 11.34 11.53 -12.13
CA PRO A 541 11.76 12.66 -11.30
C PRO A 541 11.00 12.77 -9.98
N PHE A 542 9.74 12.30 -9.95
CA PHE A 542 8.98 12.20 -8.70
C PHE A 542 9.63 11.21 -7.74
N LEU A 543 9.78 9.95 -8.16
CA LEU A 543 10.26 8.89 -7.25
C LEU A 543 11.70 9.16 -6.76
N GLU A 544 12.53 9.77 -7.59
CA GLU A 544 13.87 10.25 -7.22
C GLU A 544 13.80 11.37 -6.14
N VAL A 545 12.98 12.41 -6.34
CA VAL A 545 12.83 13.52 -5.36
C VAL A 545 12.21 13.07 -4.04
N PHE A 546 11.27 12.11 -4.08
CA PHE A 546 10.62 11.55 -2.90
C PHE A 546 11.42 10.41 -2.24
N GLY A 547 12.66 10.15 -2.69
CA GLY A 547 13.62 9.34 -1.96
C GLY A 547 13.47 7.83 -2.15
N ARG A 548 12.95 7.37 -3.30
CA ARG A 548 13.00 5.95 -3.68
C ARG A 548 14.46 5.49 -3.73
N PRO A 549 14.82 4.36 -3.10
CA PRO A 549 16.16 3.80 -3.23
C PRO A 549 16.44 3.35 -4.67
N THR A 550 17.71 3.39 -5.07
CA THR A 550 18.16 2.79 -6.33
C THR A 550 18.29 1.28 -6.26
N ARG A 551 18.27 0.68 -5.05
CA ARG A 551 18.47 -0.76 -4.77
C ARG A 551 19.86 -1.29 -5.12
N ASP A 552 20.88 -0.44 -5.06
CA ASP A 552 22.25 -0.82 -5.43
C ASP A 552 23.01 -1.55 -4.31
N SER A 553 22.67 -1.28 -3.04
CA SER A 553 23.43 -1.75 -1.87
C SER A 553 22.71 -2.81 -1.03
N GLY A 554 21.38 -2.72 -0.90
CA GLY A 554 20.59 -3.48 0.05
C GLY A 554 20.59 -2.92 1.49
N PHE A 555 21.20 -1.76 1.74
CA PHE A 555 21.07 -1.05 3.03
C PHE A 555 19.65 -0.51 3.21
N GLU A 556 19.10 -0.69 4.41
CA GLU A 556 17.76 -0.17 4.77
C GLU A 556 17.75 1.38 4.75
N VAL A 557 18.90 2.00 5.02
CA VAL A 557 19.07 3.46 5.07
C VAL A 557 19.10 4.15 3.70
N ASP A 558 19.15 3.40 2.59
CA ASP A 558 19.09 3.98 1.23
C ASP A 558 17.70 4.60 0.94
N ARG A 559 16.64 4.12 1.61
CA ARG A 559 15.29 4.69 1.51
C ARG A 559 15.18 5.91 2.43
N SER A 560 15.16 7.11 1.84
CA SER A 560 15.17 8.36 2.61
C SER A 560 13.84 8.60 3.34
N THR A 561 13.88 8.58 4.67
CA THR A 561 12.77 8.96 5.56
C THR A 561 12.75 10.47 5.88
N LYS A 562 13.59 11.28 5.23
CA LYS A 562 13.73 12.72 5.51
C LYS A 562 12.89 13.57 4.55
N ILE A 563 12.09 14.47 5.12
CA ILE A 563 11.36 15.50 4.38
C ILE A 563 12.35 16.55 3.87
N THR A 564 12.46 16.72 2.55
CA THR A 564 13.35 17.71 1.93
C THR A 564 12.60 18.94 1.44
N GLU A 565 13.30 20.05 1.22
CA GLU A 565 12.69 21.26 0.66
C GLU A 565 12.28 21.06 -0.80
N SER A 566 13.03 20.26 -1.57
CA SER A 566 12.69 19.89 -2.96
C SER A 566 11.34 19.18 -3.05
N GLN A 567 11.01 18.32 -2.09
CA GLN A 567 9.72 17.62 -2.02
C GLN A 567 8.55 18.59 -1.81
N ARG A 568 8.71 19.57 -0.91
CA ARG A 568 7.71 20.63 -0.67
C ARG A 568 7.53 21.51 -1.90
N MET A 569 8.64 21.95 -2.48
CA MET A 569 8.65 22.78 -3.68
C MET A 569 8.04 22.05 -4.89
N TYR A 570 8.15 20.72 -4.96
CA TYR A 570 7.44 19.93 -5.97
C TYR A 570 5.92 20.00 -5.77
N PHE A 571 5.38 19.77 -4.57
CA PHE A 571 3.93 19.86 -4.30
C PHE A 571 3.35 21.27 -4.55
N ILE A 572 4.13 22.31 -4.30
CA ILE A 572 3.72 23.70 -4.52
C ILE A 572 3.73 24.08 -6.01
N ASN A 573 4.76 23.67 -6.76
CA ASN A 573 5.03 24.20 -8.11
C ASN A 573 4.85 23.21 -9.26
N SER A 574 4.58 21.92 -9.01
CA SER A 574 4.45 20.90 -10.06
C SER A 574 3.27 21.21 -11.01
N THR A 575 3.60 21.46 -12.27
CA THR A 575 2.63 21.65 -13.35
C THR A 575 1.80 20.39 -13.63
N GLU A 576 2.39 19.22 -13.38
CA GLU A 576 1.71 17.92 -13.45
C GLU A 576 0.64 17.81 -12.37
N LEU A 577 1.01 18.00 -11.09
CA LEU A 577 0.08 17.90 -9.96
C LEU A 577 -1.02 18.98 -10.03
N ASN A 578 -0.67 20.22 -10.36
CA ASN A 578 -1.64 21.29 -10.60
C ASN A 578 -2.58 20.91 -11.77
N GLY A 579 -2.02 20.38 -12.86
CA GLY A 579 -2.80 19.86 -13.99
C GLY A 579 -3.75 18.73 -13.58
N TRP A 580 -3.38 17.87 -12.63
CA TRP A 580 -4.26 16.82 -12.11
C TRP A 580 -5.40 17.39 -11.27
N ILE A 581 -5.10 18.26 -10.30
CA ILE A 581 -6.10 18.97 -9.47
C ILE A 581 -7.09 19.72 -10.38
N GLN A 582 -6.59 20.44 -11.37
CA GLN A 582 -7.42 21.20 -12.30
C GLN A 582 -8.35 20.32 -13.15
N ASN A 583 -7.88 19.12 -13.56
CA ASN A 583 -8.57 18.26 -14.52
C ASN A 583 -9.17 16.97 -13.91
N THR A 584 -9.36 16.90 -12.59
CA THR A 584 -9.99 15.75 -11.91
C THR A 584 -11.50 15.90 -11.84
N TRP A 585 -12.24 15.02 -12.53
CA TRP A 585 -13.70 15.11 -12.64
C TRP A 585 -14.42 14.73 -11.34
N GLN A 586 -13.86 13.82 -10.52
CA GLN A 586 -14.43 13.49 -9.21
C GLN A 586 -14.54 14.75 -8.32
N LEU A 587 -13.46 15.51 -8.20
CA LEU A 587 -13.42 16.74 -7.40
C LEU A 587 -14.25 17.88 -8.03
N GLN A 588 -14.30 17.96 -9.35
CA GLN A 588 -15.19 18.92 -10.05
C GLN A 588 -16.67 18.69 -9.73
N SER A 589 -17.09 17.45 -9.49
CA SER A 589 -18.47 17.13 -9.14
C SER A 589 -18.88 17.63 -7.75
N LEU A 590 -17.91 17.94 -6.87
CA LEU A 590 -18.14 18.44 -5.51
C LEU A 590 -18.41 19.95 -5.47
N ALA A 591 -17.95 20.73 -6.46
CA ALA A 591 -18.10 22.19 -6.46
C ALA A 591 -19.57 22.67 -6.37
N PRO A 592 -20.54 22.09 -7.11
CA PRO A 592 -21.95 22.44 -6.97
C PRO A 592 -22.59 21.95 -5.65
N ALA A 593 -21.98 20.96 -4.98
CA ALA A 593 -22.47 20.41 -3.71
C ALA A 593 -22.02 21.28 -2.52
N MET A 594 -20.79 21.79 -2.52
CA MET A 594 -20.23 22.62 -1.44
C MET A 594 -21.09 23.86 -1.15
N GLY A 595 -21.66 24.48 -2.19
CA GLY A 595 -22.55 25.64 -2.04
C GLY A 595 -23.97 25.33 -1.51
N ARG A 596 -24.33 24.05 -1.38
CA ARG A 596 -25.62 23.58 -0.85
C ARG A 596 -25.47 22.94 0.53
N ASP A 597 -24.49 22.05 0.67
CA ASP A 597 -24.13 21.40 1.92
C ASP A 597 -22.59 21.45 2.09
N PRO A 598 -22.08 22.52 2.73
CA PRO A 598 -20.66 22.63 3.03
C PRO A 598 -20.16 21.54 3.99
N ALA A 599 -21.03 21.01 4.86
CA ALA A 599 -20.64 20.03 5.88
C ALA A 599 -20.40 18.65 5.25
N ALA A 600 -21.38 18.12 4.50
CA ALA A 600 -21.21 16.84 3.82
C ALA A 600 -20.11 16.87 2.75
N THR A 601 -19.94 18.02 2.06
CA THR A 601 -18.88 18.16 1.06
C THR A 601 -17.49 18.25 1.68
N SER A 602 -17.34 18.95 2.82
CA SER A 602 -16.09 18.93 3.60
C SER A 602 -15.80 17.53 4.17
N ALA A 603 -16.82 16.83 4.68
CA ALA A 603 -16.68 15.45 5.14
C ALA A 603 -16.13 14.54 4.04
N MET A 604 -16.69 14.58 2.83
CA MET A 604 -16.19 13.81 1.67
C MET A 604 -14.74 14.13 1.32
N LEU A 605 -14.35 15.41 1.32
CA LEU A 605 -12.97 15.82 0.99
C LEU A 605 -11.96 15.32 2.03
N TRP A 606 -12.23 15.53 3.33
CA TRP A 606 -11.34 15.08 4.40
C TRP A 606 -11.28 13.54 4.50
N LEU A 607 -12.40 12.84 4.32
CA LEU A 607 -12.40 11.36 4.32
C LEU A 607 -11.62 10.78 3.13
N THR A 608 -11.62 11.46 1.97
CA THR A 608 -10.89 11.01 0.77
C THR A 608 -9.39 11.32 0.83
N LEU A 609 -9.01 12.49 1.36
CA LEU A 609 -7.61 12.95 1.37
C LEU A 609 -6.88 12.57 2.67
N LEU A 610 -7.53 12.83 3.80
CA LEU A 610 -6.98 12.73 5.17
C LEU A 610 -7.53 11.53 5.97
N SER A 611 -8.48 10.77 5.41
CA SER A 611 -9.05 9.56 6.03
C SER A 611 -9.74 9.81 7.39
N ARG A 612 -10.24 11.03 7.63
CA ARG A 612 -10.97 11.41 8.84
C ARG A 612 -12.10 12.39 8.55
N TYR A 613 -12.93 12.70 9.55
CA TYR A 613 -13.83 13.85 9.46
C TYR A 613 -13.08 15.19 9.66
N PRO A 614 -13.56 16.29 9.06
CA PRO A 614 -13.11 17.63 9.39
C PRO A 614 -13.62 18.01 10.80
N THR A 615 -12.85 18.84 11.50
CA THR A 615 -13.32 19.51 12.71
C THR A 615 -14.36 20.60 12.37
N ASP A 616 -15.12 21.06 13.37
CA ASP A 616 -16.04 22.19 13.21
C ASP A 616 -15.31 23.46 12.72
N ALA A 617 -14.08 23.69 13.18
CA ALA A 617 -13.25 24.82 12.78
C ALA A 617 -12.78 24.71 11.32
N GLU A 618 -12.33 23.52 10.89
CA GLU A 618 -11.96 23.26 9.49
C GLU A 618 -13.17 23.39 8.55
N THR A 619 -14.33 22.86 8.97
CA THR A 619 -15.57 22.95 8.20
C THR A 619 -16.04 24.39 8.05
N ALA A 620 -15.96 25.19 9.13
CA ALA A 620 -16.28 26.61 9.08
C ALA A 620 -15.32 27.39 8.16
N ALA A 621 -14.01 27.14 8.25
CA ALA A 621 -13.01 27.77 7.41
C ALA A 621 -13.17 27.41 5.92
N ALA A 622 -13.43 26.13 5.61
CA ALA A 622 -13.70 25.67 4.24
C ALA A 622 -14.98 26.30 3.66
N ALA A 623 -16.05 26.36 4.45
CA ALA A 623 -17.30 26.99 4.06
C ALA A 623 -17.14 28.50 3.84
N GLU A 624 -16.37 29.20 4.67
CA GLU A 624 -16.06 30.63 4.51
C GLU A 624 -15.24 30.89 3.24
N PHE A 625 -14.18 30.10 3.03
CA PHE A 625 -13.30 30.22 1.87
C PHE A 625 -14.05 30.03 0.54
N VAL A 626 -14.87 28.98 0.43
CA VAL A 626 -15.68 28.73 -0.78
C VAL A 626 -16.81 29.75 -0.92
N LYS A 627 -17.36 30.28 0.17
CA LYS A 627 -18.38 31.35 0.10
C LYS A 627 -17.80 32.67 -0.40
N ALA A 628 -16.54 32.98 -0.07
CA ALA A 628 -15.85 34.16 -0.58
C ALA A 628 -15.62 34.09 -2.11
N SER A 629 -15.32 32.90 -2.63
CA SER A 629 -15.10 32.64 -4.06
C SER A 629 -15.78 31.33 -4.48
N PRO A 630 -17.09 31.33 -4.81
CA PRO A 630 -17.85 30.11 -5.12
C PRO A 630 -17.61 29.61 -6.56
N THR A 631 -16.34 29.53 -6.95
CA THR A 631 -15.86 29.03 -8.24
C THR A 631 -15.38 27.59 -8.10
N ARG A 632 -15.16 26.93 -9.24
CA ARG A 632 -14.47 25.63 -9.29
C ARG A 632 -13.03 25.71 -8.75
N GLU A 633 -12.41 26.88 -8.83
CA GLU A 633 -11.03 27.12 -8.39
C GLU A 633 -10.91 27.04 -6.86
N SER A 634 -11.89 27.50 -6.07
CA SER A 634 -11.80 27.39 -4.61
C SER A 634 -11.81 25.95 -4.09
N ILE A 635 -12.45 25.01 -4.80
CA ILE A 635 -12.34 23.57 -4.50
C ILE A 635 -10.94 23.04 -4.85
N GLN A 636 -10.37 23.52 -5.96
CA GLN A 636 -9.03 23.14 -6.40
C GLN A 636 -7.97 23.65 -5.43
N ASP A 637 -8.09 24.90 -4.96
CA ASP A 637 -7.24 25.51 -3.95
C ASP A 637 -7.37 24.81 -2.58
N LEU A 638 -8.58 24.42 -2.19
CA LEU A 638 -8.80 23.67 -0.94
C LEU A 638 -8.16 22.27 -1.00
N VAL A 639 -8.32 21.55 -2.11
CA VAL A 639 -7.66 20.26 -2.32
C VAL A 639 -6.14 20.42 -2.33
N TRP A 640 -5.63 21.45 -3.03
CA TRP A 640 -4.21 21.79 -3.06
C TRP A 640 -3.66 22.07 -1.65
N ALA A 641 -4.39 22.83 -0.84
CA ALA A 641 -4.02 23.10 0.55
C ALA A 641 -3.97 21.81 1.40
N LEU A 642 -4.98 20.93 1.26
CA LEU A 642 -5.07 19.68 2.02
C LEU A 642 -3.94 18.70 1.68
N ILE A 643 -3.60 18.52 0.40
CA ILE A 643 -2.47 17.63 0.01
C ILE A 643 -1.09 18.19 0.38
N ASN A 644 -0.98 19.51 0.59
CA ASN A 644 0.24 20.16 1.07
C ASN A 644 0.39 20.10 2.61
N THR A 645 -0.58 19.52 3.34
CA THR A 645 -0.46 19.35 4.80
C THR A 645 0.54 18.27 5.19
N ARG A 646 1.15 18.41 6.37
CA ARG A 646 1.93 17.33 7.01
C ARG A 646 1.09 16.08 7.28
N GLU A 647 -0.21 16.24 7.49
CA GLU A 647 -1.14 15.13 7.74
C GLU A 647 -1.36 14.25 6.50
N PHE A 648 -1.41 14.87 5.31
CA PHE A 648 -1.40 14.15 4.05
C PHE A 648 -0.05 13.45 3.81
N PHE A 649 1.05 14.20 3.97
CA PHE A 649 2.40 13.76 3.62
C PHE A 649 3.01 12.72 4.58
N CYS A 650 2.55 12.65 5.83
CA CYS A 650 3.12 11.78 6.86
C CYS A 650 2.13 10.73 7.38
N LYS A 651 2.68 9.54 7.61
CA LYS A 651 2.14 8.56 8.55
C LYS A 651 2.29 9.14 9.95
N HIS A 652 1.20 9.16 10.73
CA HIS A 652 1.07 9.86 12.01
C HIS A 652 0.13 9.12 12.95
#